data_AF-A0AA90U0I6-F1
#
_entry.id   AF-A0AA90U0I6-F1
#
_cell.length_a   1.000
_cell.length_b   1.000
_cell.length_c   1.000
_cell.angle_alpha   90.00
_cell.angle_beta   90.00
_cell.angle_gamma   90.00
#
_symmetry.space_group_name_H-M   'P 1'
#
loop_
_entity.id
_entity.type
_entity.pdbx_description
1 polymer ?
#
loop_
_entity_poly.entity_id
_entity_poly.type
_entity_poly.pdbx_seq_one_letter_code
_entity_poly.pdbx_strand_id
1 'polypeptide(L)'
;MNTNDVIDLSGVSPQQMFLESYPEKPLATSTLYIKRFTTTNLDKSQNHTVDGVHIVLAQDNPNGLWDVLHVDRNTQKLDPQDPYVATRSLQICCDTIEIHGELSVPEADVTIYARRLVWATADAAINTSPLPWVIPKAGNAVRSDPGKNGVAGRNAGTFQLFVSEVDSADDSWPRLLALGGRGQDPGAGMDGNPGVKMGSYSSIPFKVTDSDISKSSVTVNFKPVAVYVDYEWRWALSQVAHGKCGENSFPTNGGNALAPGIPGDGGNGGSLTTNLAAVVPSFKNTGGQAGTKESDYRGGKPGIPRSCGKYKVKLWENLFGTNNAHKEVTKTNSNKTAKGEDAKAQSAPHGAGSTPEPSVIPETNAWLHPLGLQKTLEYTRDLFLSGNRVEVQDLLCIYEGVLAVPLPNNNAWDDGTMAQWTAAQSEVASMLQRLRGHLDYFGNAAGYTPLLSLQGTIKLYAEETRRALRTLLLAGWIDAKERDAKETAKALGDAIISLNEDSQQAAAQVASSEVEISKVMNRIDALEQELNSMSNQLEILRNNLLSQAQGDLDKQGQIKFAIKMAAALCQVVPVGQPALGTVGSLASVATDFIGGDDAGAPDTVSKMGDMLTKAREAGKKAKEAGKEAGKEKGSAPAKDAQSAKDGVSAWAKVGDGLGPALSQVSQGLQALQVPQSEVEAELQRLESESEEWNKLAKDIRDLNERKAAFFSNLMDAFQSLGDGYARVSSNAAAVFIMQQERSKNHGKLNPVAMGCVRQMGQQSRLTLLRHLYFMVKAYETTVLKSIKVDWKLTEVADKINELLKSEDEFNAASLDLQATVLEPLYQKNLDTVRNQLLDDFSFNETTITLQLGLSSKQTPEVIAALNDSGNVVVDPLAYGLVLPDQQLARLSNVVLKKLEFDPNGPALTETDNVIVSVQPAHSGTIRKAEALYSVYSDETRKWSWTLLASGEIRASEISKGNEDVLDLVLGSGAENIKQKVSLPPVWSDLSINVLYSPELRMNQRPRITKLYFEFSSDVTSAPDDQRVLNVQSLGSTPGAVIKCSPDLANRSDGFYRMIRIFSKGDSVRLNVPSHVAGSAFDAWDIVGRQINRIGVKQTEVDIKIDEHVLAQCHWSRYQDQIQPIVLSQTLVFEDIAEIAENHEDENIRRELMDFLSAAPPVRDFPIRVEASDIASVVGVVPTLNDADLLEEGDEGWKLVNYRGIVGWVNA
;
A
#
# COMPACT_ATOMS: atom_id res chain seq x y z
N MET A 1 -29.43 -4.45 -38.46
CA MET A 1 -28.13 -4.81 -37.86
C MET A 1 -27.81 -3.76 -36.82
N ASN A 2 -27.51 -4.17 -35.58
CA ASN A 2 -27.04 -3.25 -34.54
C ASN A 2 -25.59 -2.85 -34.87
N THR A 3 -25.42 -1.79 -35.66
CA THR A 3 -24.10 -1.21 -36.00
C THR A 3 -23.55 -0.29 -34.91
N ASN A 4 -24.20 -0.26 -33.74
CA ASN A 4 -23.95 0.71 -32.67
C ASN A 4 -23.29 0.10 -31.43
N ASP A 5 -22.89 -1.18 -31.48
CA ASP A 5 -22.27 -1.87 -30.34
C ASP A 5 -20.74 -1.76 -30.45
N VAL A 6 -20.10 -1.18 -29.42
CA VAL A 6 -18.63 -1.11 -29.30
C VAL A 6 -18.06 -2.50 -29.08
N ILE A 7 -16.97 -2.84 -29.76
CA ILE A 7 -16.34 -4.16 -29.65
C ILE A 7 -15.71 -4.32 -28.26
N ASP A 8 -16.30 -5.17 -27.43
CA ASP A 8 -15.77 -5.55 -26.12
C ASP A 8 -14.89 -6.81 -26.26
N LEU A 9 -13.57 -6.64 -26.11
CA LEU A 9 -12.58 -7.72 -26.16
C LEU A 9 -12.13 -8.18 -24.75
N SER A 10 -12.73 -7.64 -23.68
CA SER A 10 -12.32 -7.95 -22.30
C SER A 10 -12.47 -9.43 -21.92
N GLY A 11 -13.32 -10.17 -22.64
CA GLY A 11 -13.56 -11.61 -22.44
C GLY A 11 -12.63 -12.55 -23.23
N VAL A 12 -11.72 -12.04 -24.07
CA VAL A 12 -10.82 -12.88 -24.88
C VAL A 12 -9.64 -13.38 -24.04
N SER A 13 -9.24 -14.63 -24.24
CA SER A 13 -8.12 -15.29 -23.57
C SER A 13 -6.84 -14.44 -23.71
N PRO A 14 -6.08 -14.22 -22.62
CA PRO A 14 -4.78 -13.59 -22.69
C PRO A 14 -3.88 -14.32 -23.70
N GLN A 15 -3.30 -13.57 -24.63
CA GLN A 15 -2.41 -14.17 -25.65
C GLN A 15 -1.02 -14.47 -25.07
N GLN A 16 -0.62 -13.77 -24.00
CA GLN A 16 0.70 -13.86 -23.38
C GLN A 16 0.56 -14.01 -21.85
N MET A 17 1.60 -14.53 -21.21
CA MET A 17 1.72 -14.65 -19.75
C MET A 17 2.95 -13.93 -19.21
N PHE A 18 2.95 -13.66 -17.90
CA PHE A 18 4.01 -12.94 -17.20
C PHE A 18 4.60 -13.81 -16.10
N LEU A 19 5.88 -13.62 -15.86
CA LEU A 19 6.56 -14.23 -14.73
C LEU A 19 6.60 -13.26 -13.58
N GLU A 20 6.06 -13.72 -12.47
CA GLU A 20 5.92 -12.94 -11.28
C GLU A 20 6.33 -13.76 -10.07
N SER A 21 7.50 -13.45 -9.53
CA SER A 21 7.94 -13.91 -8.21
C SER A 21 7.72 -12.79 -7.20
N TYR A 22 6.91 -13.08 -6.17
CA TYR A 22 6.62 -12.15 -5.09
C TYR A 22 6.93 -12.76 -3.72
N PRO A 23 7.20 -11.93 -2.69
CA PRO A 23 7.09 -12.36 -1.30
C PRO A 23 5.68 -12.85 -0.99
N GLU A 24 5.58 -13.71 0.02
CA GLU A 24 4.29 -14.03 0.63
C GLU A 24 3.60 -12.78 1.17
N LYS A 25 2.27 -12.75 1.06
CA LYS A 25 1.43 -11.69 1.61
C LYS A 25 1.73 -11.47 3.10
N PRO A 26 2.09 -10.25 3.54
CA PRO A 26 2.25 -9.95 4.95
C PRO A 26 0.89 -9.95 5.68
N LEU A 27 0.89 -10.29 6.96
CA LEU A 27 -0.29 -10.16 7.83
C LEU A 27 -0.23 -8.84 8.58
N ALA A 28 -1.31 -8.06 8.55
CA ALA A 28 -1.41 -6.78 9.28
C ALA A 28 -1.29 -6.94 10.80
N THR A 29 -1.65 -8.11 11.34
CA THR A 29 -1.54 -8.48 12.77
C THR A 29 -0.16 -9.01 13.16
N SER A 30 0.77 -9.10 12.22
CA SER A 30 2.14 -9.58 12.48
C SER A 30 2.84 -8.67 13.48
N THR A 31 3.60 -9.28 14.40
CA THR A 31 4.46 -8.56 15.36
C THR A 31 5.57 -7.76 14.68
N LEU A 32 5.84 -8.00 13.40
CA LEU A 32 6.73 -7.16 12.58
C LEU A 32 6.22 -5.70 12.48
N TYR A 33 4.90 -5.51 12.49
CA TYR A 33 4.26 -4.21 12.38
C TYR A 33 3.65 -3.76 13.72
N ILE A 34 4.09 -4.30 14.86
CA ILE A 34 3.63 -3.89 16.19
C ILE A 34 4.84 -3.67 17.09
N LYS A 35 4.90 -2.53 17.78
CA LYS A 35 5.90 -2.32 18.83
C LYS A 35 5.29 -1.65 20.06
N ARG A 36 5.88 -1.96 21.21
CA ARG A 36 5.65 -1.30 22.48
C ARG A 36 6.91 -0.60 22.97
N PHE A 37 6.75 0.63 23.41
CA PHE A 37 7.72 1.43 24.14
C PHE A 37 7.31 1.53 25.60
N THR A 38 8.29 1.61 26.51
CA THR A 38 8.00 1.71 27.95
C THR A 38 8.99 2.64 28.64
N THR A 39 8.45 3.67 29.29
CA THR A 39 9.23 4.63 30.09
C THR A 39 8.84 4.45 31.54
N THR A 40 9.84 4.19 32.39
CA THR A 40 9.63 4.04 33.84
C THR A 40 9.86 5.39 34.51
N ASN A 41 8.85 5.86 35.24
CA ASN A 41 8.87 7.08 36.02
C ASN A 41 9.67 6.89 37.32
N LEU A 42 10.01 7.99 38.00
CA LEU A 42 10.74 7.96 39.28
C LEU A 42 10.00 7.18 40.38
N ASP A 43 8.67 7.15 40.31
CA ASP A 43 7.78 6.40 41.22
C ASP A 43 7.59 4.93 40.81
N LYS A 44 8.38 4.44 39.84
CA LYS A 44 8.30 3.10 39.22
C LYS A 44 7.04 2.83 38.41
N SER A 45 6.12 3.77 38.27
CA SER A 45 5.01 3.63 37.32
C SER A 45 5.53 3.69 35.88
N GLN A 46 4.76 3.16 34.94
CA GLN A 46 5.17 3.00 33.55
C GLN A 46 4.23 3.75 32.61
N ASN A 47 4.82 4.43 31.63
CA ASN A 47 4.11 5.00 30.48
C ASN A 47 4.37 4.07 29.30
N HIS A 48 3.30 3.58 28.65
CA HIS A 48 3.41 2.73 27.48
C HIS A 48 2.94 3.48 26.23
N THR A 49 3.68 3.32 25.14
CA THR A 49 3.25 3.72 23.79
C THR A 49 3.29 2.49 22.91
N VAL A 50 2.20 2.19 22.23
CA VAL A 50 2.08 1.06 21.30
C VAL A 50 1.77 1.62 19.92
N ASP A 51 2.57 1.24 18.92
CA ASP A 51 2.33 1.58 17.53
C ASP A 51 2.18 0.31 16.68
N GLY A 52 1.28 0.34 15.70
CA GLY A 52 1.18 -0.75 14.74
C GLY A 52 0.12 -0.58 13.66
N VAL A 53 -0.07 -1.61 12.82
CA VAL A 53 -1.08 -1.57 11.75
C VAL A 53 -2.41 -2.08 12.28
N HIS A 54 -2.49 -3.36 12.63
CA HIS A 54 -3.66 -3.98 13.25
C HIS A 54 -3.29 -4.53 14.62
N ILE A 55 -3.70 -3.83 15.67
CA ILE A 55 -3.42 -4.19 17.06
C ILE A 55 -4.61 -4.99 17.62
N VAL A 56 -4.33 -6.22 18.06
CA VAL A 56 -5.33 -7.08 18.70
C VAL A 56 -5.05 -7.18 20.19
N LEU A 57 -5.97 -6.67 21.01
CA LEU A 57 -5.92 -6.77 22.47
C LEU A 57 -6.78 -7.95 22.90
N ALA A 58 -6.15 -9.13 22.99
CA ALA A 58 -6.78 -10.36 23.43
C ALA A 58 -5.81 -11.18 24.29
N GLN A 59 -6.36 -11.93 25.25
CA GLN A 59 -5.58 -12.87 26.06
C GLN A 59 -4.89 -13.92 25.17
N ASP A 60 -3.64 -14.27 25.50
CA ASP A 60 -2.82 -15.24 24.76
C ASP A 60 -2.56 -14.88 23.28
N ASN A 61 -2.81 -13.63 22.86
CA ASN A 61 -2.49 -13.19 21.50
C ASN A 61 -0.96 -13.17 21.27
N PRO A 62 -0.46 -13.57 20.09
CA PRO A 62 0.99 -13.57 19.79
C PRO A 62 1.71 -12.23 19.99
N ASN A 63 1.00 -11.09 19.98
CA ASN A 63 1.61 -9.79 20.26
C ASN A 63 1.92 -9.54 21.75
N GLY A 64 1.38 -10.35 22.67
CA GLY A 64 1.62 -10.29 24.12
C GLY A 64 1.23 -8.97 24.80
N LEU A 65 0.47 -8.10 24.14
CA LEU A 65 0.11 -6.78 24.68
C LEU A 65 -0.87 -6.90 25.85
N TRP A 66 -1.84 -7.80 25.73
CA TRP A 66 -2.84 -8.05 26.78
C TRP A 66 -2.17 -8.49 28.08
N ASP A 67 -1.32 -9.51 28.03
CA ASP A 67 -0.73 -10.12 29.23
C ASP A 67 0.17 -9.15 30.00
N VAL A 68 0.69 -8.11 29.34
CA VAL A 68 1.54 -7.10 29.98
C VAL A 68 0.75 -5.89 30.47
N LEU A 69 -0.32 -5.50 29.78
CA LEU A 69 -1.10 -4.31 30.14
C LEU A 69 -2.28 -4.62 31.08
N HIS A 70 -2.88 -5.80 30.96
CA HIS A 70 -4.08 -6.17 31.69
C HIS A 70 -3.80 -6.43 33.18
N VAL A 71 -4.60 -5.82 34.04
CA VAL A 71 -4.60 -6.03 35.48
C VAL A 71 -5.87 -6.77 35.91
N ASP A 72 -5.72 -8.02 36.34
CA ASP A 72 -6.83 -8.82 36.86
C ASP A 72 -7.38 -8.22 38.17
N ARG A 73 -8.58 -7.66 38.06
CA ARG A 73 -9.30 -6.96 39.14
C ARG A 73 -9.82 -7.91 40.22
N ASN A 74 -9.85 -9.22 39.97
CA ASN A 74 -10.31 -10.22 40.94
C ASN A 74 -9.21 -10.59 41.94
N THR A 75 -7.96 -10.53 41.50
CA THR A 75 -6.79 -10.94 42.29
C THR A 75 -6.02 -9.76 42.88
N GLN A 76 -6.04 -8.60 42.21
CA GLN A 76 -5.28 -7.42 42.63
C GLN A 76 -6.13 -6.40 43.40
N LYS A 77 -5.57 -5.83 44.47
CA LYS A 77 -6.20 -4.80 45.33
C LYS A 77 -5.14 -3.78 45.78
N LEU A 78 -5.56 -2.58 46.16
CA LEU A 78 -4.66 -1.51 46.60
C LEU A 78 -4.41 -1.56 48.12
N ASP A 79 -3.15 -1.42 48.51
CA ASP A 79 -2.79 -1.12 49.90
C ASP A 79 -3.07 0.36 50.20
N PRO A 80 -3.90 0.69 51.21
CA PRO A 80 -4.10 2.07 51.63
C PRO A 80 -2.83 2.80 52.09
N GLN A 81 -1.77 2.08 52.48
CA GLN A 81 -0.50 2.65 52.95
C GLN A 81 0.52 2.88 51.82
N ASP A 82 0.48 2.06 50.77
CA ASP A 82 1.35 2.17 49.59
C ASP A 82 0.56 1.84 48.31
N PRO A 83 -0.37 2.71 47.89
CA PRO A 83 -1.20 2.46 46.72
C PRO A 83 -0.37 2.59 45.44
N TYR A 84 0.02 1.44 44.88
CA TYR A 84 0.81 1.35 43.65
C TYR A 84 -0.03 0.81 42.49
N VAL A 85 0.06 1.49 41.35
CA VAL A 85 -0.44 1.03 40.05
C VAL A 85 0.73 1.00 39.06
N ALA A 86 0.84 -0.09 38.29
CA ALA A 86 1.98 -0.29 37.40
C ALA A 86 1.95 0.65 36.19
N THR A 87 0.78 0.85 35.58
CA THR A 87 0.62 1.66 34.37
C THR A 87 0.03 3.02 34.73
N ARG A 88 0.74 4.09 34.32
CA ARG A 88 0.30 5.48 34.48
C ARG A 88 -0.35 6.02 33.21
N SER A 89 0.16 5.66 32.04
CA SER A 89 -0.45 6.02 30.76
C SER A 89 -0.25 4.95 29.71
N LEU A 90 -1.22 4.85 28.79
CA LEU A 90 -1.23 3.96 27.64
C LEU A 90 -1.64 4.75 26.40
N GLN A 91 -0.71 4.94 25.48
CA GLN A 91 -0.99 5.51 24.16
C GLN A 91 -0.95 4.41 23.10
N ILE A 92 -1.96 4.33 22.25
CA ILE A 92 -2.03 3.38 21.12
C ILE A 92 -2.19 4.16 19.82
N CYS A 93 -1.33 3.92 18.83
CA CYS A 93 -1.36 4.57 17.53
C CYS A 93 -1.37 3.51 16.41
N CYS A 94 -2.47 3.36 15.69
CA CYS A 94 -2.59 2.31 14.66
C CYS A 94 -3.56 2.64 13.52
N ASP A 95 -3.66 1.75 12.52
CA ASP A 95 -4.77 1.79 11.56
C ASP A 95 -6.03 1.17 12.18
N THR A 96 -5.92 -0.06 12.68
CA THR A 96 -7.03 -0.81 13.27
C THR A 96 -6.68 -1.29 14.67
N ILE A 97 -7.56 -1.04 15.64
CA ILE A 97 -7.50 -1.64 16.98
C ILE A 97 -8.70 -2.54 17.20
N GLU A 98 -8.43 -3.75 17.67
CA GLU A 98 -9.44 -4.78 17.93
C GLU A 98 -9.34 -5.23 19.38
N ILE A 99 -10.46 -5.18 20.11
CA ILE A 99 -10.50 -5.42 21.56
C ILE A 99 -11.37 -6.63 21.87
N HIS A 100 -10.81 -7.56 22.63
CA HIS A 100 -11.48 -8.76 23.13
C HIS A 100 -11.56 -8.71 24.66
N GLY A 101 -12.74 -8.93 25.25
CA GLY A 101 -12.95 -8.86 26.69
C GLY A 101 -12.65 -7.50 27.33
N GLU A 102 -12.74 -7.42 28.66
CA GLU A 102 -12.44 -6.19 29.42
C GLU A 102 -10.93 -6.01 29.66
N LEU A 103 -10.28 -5.09 28.96
CA LEU A 103 -8.91 -4.67 29.26
C LEU A 103 -8.90 -3.72 30.47
N SER A 104 -8.38 -4.19 31.60
CA SER A 104 -8.28 -3.40 32.83
C SER A 104 -6.90 -2.75 32.97
N VAL A 105 -6.85 -1.41 32.99
CA VAL A 105 -5.65 -0.57 33.16
C VAL A 105 -5.93 0.51 34.23
N PRO A 106 -5.98 0.14 35.52
CA PRO A 106 -6.49 0.99 36.60
C PRO A 106 -5.74 2.33 36.73
N GLU A 107 -6.47 3.42 36.89
CA GLU A 107 -5.97 4.80 37.06
C GLU A 107 -5.16 5.36 35.89
N ALA A 108 -5.01 4.61 34.79
CA ALA A 108 -4.17 5.01 33.66
C ALA A 108 -4.87 5.98 32.71
N ASP A 109 -4.13 6.98 32.23
CA ASP A 109 -4.58 7.82 31.11
C ASP A 109 -4.41 7.06 29.80
N VAL A 110 -5.53 6.83 29.09
CA VAL A 110 -5.57 6.05 27.85
C VAL A 110 -5.83 6.96 26.67
N THR A 111 -4.90 6.99 25.72
CA THR A 111 -5.02 7.72 24.46
C THR A 111 -4.98 6.74 23.29
N ILE A 112 -5.95 6.80 22.39
CA ILE A 112 -6.03 5.93 21.22
C ILE A 112 -6.19 6.79 19.97
N TYR A 113 -5.32 6.55 18.99
CA TYR A 113 -5.35 7.08 17.64
C TYR A 113 -5.51 5.89 16.68
N ALA A 114 -6.69 5.72 16.08
CA ALA A 114 -6.94 4.61 15.17
C ALA A 114 -7.91 4.99 14.05
N ARG A 115 -7.71 4.52 12.82
CA ARG A 115 -8.74 4.68 11.79
C ARG A 115 -10.00 3.92 12.21
N ARG A 116 -9.85 2.65 12.58
CA ARG A 116 -10.95 1.74 12.90
C ARG A 116 -10.80 1.15 14.30
N LEU A 117 -11.87 1.22 15.09
CA LEU A 117 -12.00 0.56 16.39
C LEU A 117 -13.03 -0.56 16.31
N VAL A 118 -12.63 -1.77 16.69
CA VAL A 118 -13.45 -2.98 16.63
C VAL A 118 -13.66 -3.55 18.02
N TRP A 119 -14.92 -3.62 18.46
CA TRP A 119 -15.33 -4.36 19.66
C TRP A 119 -15.61 -5.82 19.27
N ALA A 120 -14.60 -6.67 19.34
CA ALA A 120 -14.65 -8.02 18.75
C ALA A 120 -15.52 -9.03 19.52
N THR A 121 -15.81 -8.75 20.79
CA THR A 121 -16.58 -9.63 21.68
C THR A 121 -17.63 -8.84 22.44
N ALA A 122 -18.72 -9.50 22.85
CA ALA A 122 -19.84 -8.83 23.53
C ALA A 122 -19.43 -8.18 24.86
N ASP A 123 -18.39 -8.68 25.53
CA ASP A 123 -17.81 -8.16 26.76
C ASP A 123 -16.58 -7.26 26.55
N ALA A 124 -16.23 -6.94 25.29
CA ALA A 124 -15.10 -6.06 24.97
C ALA A 124 -15.24 -4.69 25.63
N ALA A 125 -14.26 -4.28 26.44
CA ALA A 125 -14.25 -2.97 27.11
C ALA A 125 -12.83 -2.54 27.50
N ILE A 126 -12.63 -1.26 27.78
CA ILE A 126 -11.43 -0.74 28.45
C ILE A 126 -11.83 -0.13 29.79
N ASN A 127 -11.17 -0.54 30.88
CA ASN A 127 -11.50 -0.14 32.24
C ASN A 127 -10.33 0.53 32.94
N THR A 128 -10.41 1.85 33.12
CA THR A 128 -9.44 2.68 33.86
C THR A 128 -9.85 2.96 35.30
N SER A 129 -10.95 2.35 35.77
CA SER A 129 -11.44 2.53 37.14
C SER A 129 -10.42 2.00 38.14
N PRO A 130 -10.19 2.66 39.29
CA PRO A 130 -9.22 2.20 40.29
C PRO A 130 -9.56 0.81 40.83
N LEU A 131 -8.55 0.11 41.33
CA LEU A 131 -8.74 -1.13 42.06
C LEU A 131 -9.34 -0.87 43.46
N PRO A 132 -10.10 -1.82 44.03
CA PRO A 132 -10.64 -1.67 45.37
C PRO A 132 -9.54 -1.77 46.44
N TRP A 133 -9.78 -1.17 47.60
CA TRP A 133 -8.89 -1.30 48.77
C TRP A 133 -8.82 -2.75 49.27
N VAL A 134 -7.61 -3.20 49.62
CA VAL A 134 -7.40 -4.52 50.24
C VAL A 134 -8.01 -4.59 51.64
N ILE A 135 -8.01 -3.46 52.36
CA ILE A 135 -8.67 -3.29 53.66
C ILE A 135 -9.84 -2.30 53.48
N PRO A 136 -11.11 -2.74 53.61
CA PRO A 136 -12.26 -1.88 53.33
C PRO A 136 -12.54 -0.82 54.41
N LYS A 137 -11.98 -0.99 55.62
CA LYS A 137 -12.22 -0.11 56.78
C LYS A 137 -10.92 0.22 57.52
N ALA A 138 -10.72 1.49 57.87
CA ALA A 138 -9.55 1.93 58.63
C ALA A 138 -9.55 1.38 60.08
N GLY A 139 -8.39 1.46 60.75
CA GLY A 139 -8.21 0.90 62.09
C GLY A 139 -9.10 1.55 63.16
N ASN A 140 -9.80 0.73 63.94
CA ASN A 140 -10.66 1.18 65.04
C ASN A 140 -9.86 1.86 66.17
N ALA A 141 -10.56 2.61 67.03
CA ALA A 141 -10.01 3.19 68.24
C ALA A 141 -9.44 2.12 69.17
N VAL A 142 -8.28 2.40 69.78
CA VAL A 142 -7.62 1.50 70.73
C VAL A 142 -7.10 2.33 71.91
N ARG A 143 -7.48 1.95 73.13
CA ARG A 143 -7.09 2.60 74.40
C ARG A 143 -7.48 4.08 74.46
N SER A 144 -6.57 4.99 74.13
CA SER A 144 -6.74 6.45 74.12
C SER A 144 -6.69 7.05 72.72
N ASP A 145 -6.38 6.24 71.70
CA ASP A 145 -6.24 6.70 70.32
C ASP A 145 -7.60 6.60 69.60
N PRO A 146 -8.09 7.68 68.97
CA PRO A 146 -9.34 7.66 68.21
C PRO A 146 -9.25 6.75 66.98
N GLY A 147 -10.42 6.45 66.39
CA GLY A 147 -10.48 5.70 65.13
C GLY A 147 -9.68 6.40 64.03
N LYS A 148 -8.99 5.63 63.19
CA LYS A 148 -8.24 6.16 62.06
C LYS A 148 -9.19 6.62 60.95
N ASN A 149 -8.83 7.70 60.28
CA ASN A 149 -9.58 8.17 59.11
C ASN A 149 -9.47 7.16 57.96
N GLY A 150 -10.54 7.05 57.17
CA GLY A 150 -10.51 6.34 55.91
C GLY A 150 -9.69 7.10 54.87
N VAL A 151 -8.98 6.36 54.02
CA VAL A 151 -8.29 6.92 52.85
C VAL A 151 -9.32 7.30 51.77
N ALA A 152 -9.13 8.45 51.13
CA ALA A 152 -9.98 8.89 50.02
C ALA A 152 -9.90 7.91 48.83
N GLY A 153 -11.02 7.71 48.15
CA GLY A 153 -11.11 6.93 46.94
C GLY A 153 -10.24 7.51 45.83
N ARG A 154 -9.68 6.64 45.00
CA ARG A 154 -8.76 7.06 43.94
C ARG A 154 -9.51 7.54 42.70
N ASN A 155 -8.92 8.44 41.93
CA ASN A 155 -9.52 8.96 40.71
C ASN A 155 -9.36 7.93 39.59
N ALA A 156 -10.36 7.78 38.73
CA ALA A 156 -10.20 7.01 37.51
C ALA A 156 -9.29 7.72 36.51
N GLY A 157 -8.68 6.94 35.62
CA GLY A 157 -7.89 7.47 34.51
C GLY A 157 -8.77 8.11 33.43
N THR A 158 -8.17 8.93 32.57
CA THR A 158 -8.88 9.66 31.51
C THR A 158 -8.80 8.95 30.15
N PHE A 159 -9.77 9.19 29.27
CA PHE A 159 -9.78 8.70 27.89
C PHE A 159 -9.62 9.85 26.88
N GLN A 160 -8.73 9.66 25.92
CA GLN A 160 -8.64 10.45 24.69
C GLN A 160 -8.75 9.49 23.50
N LEU A 161 -9.93 9.40 22.89
CA LEU A 161 -10.21 8.45 21.81
C LEU A 161 -10.43 9.19 20.50
N PHE A 162 -9.46 9.12 19.61
CA PHE A 162 -9.54 9.69 18.27
C PHE A 162 -9.65 8.58 17.25
N VAL A 163 -10.85 8.43 16.66
CA VAL A 163 -11.17 7.37 15.70
C VAL A 163 -11.91 7.88 14.48
N SER A 164 -11.70 7.24 13.31
CA SER A 164 -12.47 7.55 12.10
C SER A 164 -13.82 6.81 12.10
N GLU A 165 -13.79 5.54 12.47
CA GLU A 165 -14.96 4.65 12.47
C GLU A 165 -14.90 3.65 13.62
N VAL A 166 -16.08 3.20 14.07
CA VAL A 166 -16.25 2.22 15.14
C VAL A 166 -17.20 1.14 14.65
N ASP A 167 -16.73 -0.10 14.62
CA ASP A 167 -17.60 -1.25 14.37
C ASP A 167 -18.43 -1.49 15.64
N SER A 168 -19.76 -1.43 15.49
CA SER A 168 -20.69 -1.54 16.60
C SER A 168 -20.83 -3.00 17.04
N ALA A 169 -20.79 -3.25 18.35
CA ALA A 169 -21.54 -4.37 18.91
C ALA A 169 -23.01 -3.93 18.98
N ASP A 170 -23.95 -4.74 18.52
CA ASP A 170 -25.40 -4.41 18.45
C ASP A 170 -26.08 -4.31 19.85
N ASP A 171 -25.38 -3.81 20.87
CA ASP A 171 -25.86 -3.74 22.26
C ASP A 171 -25.59 -2.38 22.93
N SER A 172 -26.27 -2.16 24.06
CA SER A 172 -26.14 -0.92 24.85
C SER A 172 -25.09 -1.04 25.96
N TRP A 173 -24.14 -1.96 25.84
CA TRP A 173 -23.19 -2.25 26.91
C TRP A 173 -22.07 -1.19 26.93
N PRO A 174 -21.72 -0.63 28.11
CA PRO A 174 -20.67 0.37 28.19
C PRO A 174 -19.30 -0.27 27.87
N ARG A 175 -18.55 0.37 26.98
CA ARG A 175 -17.25 -0.10 26.45
C ARG A 175 -16.06 0.64 27.05
N LEU A 176 -16.27 1.86 27.54
CA LEU A 176 -15.23 2.68 28.17
C LEU A 176 -15.65 2.97 29.61
N LEU A 177 -14.91 2.41 30.57
CA LEU A 177 -15.25 2.46 32.00
C LEU A 177 -14.19 3.28 32.76
N ALA A 178 -14.58 4.43 33.32
CA ALA A 178 -13.73 5.31 34.12
C ALA A 178 -14.41 5.72 35.43
N LEU A 179 -14.82 4.73 36.23
CA LEU A 179 -15.57 4.94 37.47
C LEU A 179 -14.64 5.34 38.62
N GLY A 180 -15.00 6.38 39.37
CA GLY A 180 -14.22 6.81 40.53
C GLY A 180 -14.18 5.76 41.65
N GLY A 181 -13.05 5.64 42.33
CA GLY A 181 -12.86 4.70 43.43
C GLY A 181 -13.69 5.06 44.67
N ARG A 182 -14.18 4.05 45.38
CA ARG A 182 -14.91 4.27 46.65
C ARG A 182 -13.95 4.68 47.77
N GLY A 183 -14.34 5.68 48.55
CA GLY A 183 -13.64 6.06 49.79
C GLY A 183 -13.66 4.95 50.83
N GLN A 184 -12.56 4.78 51.57
CA GLN A 184 -12.47 3.78 52.62
C GLN A 184 -13.37 4.16 53.80
N ASP A 185 -14.03 3.17 54.40
CA ASP A 185 -14.82 3.39 55.62
C ASP A 185 -13.87 3.76 56.79
N PRO A 186 -14.27 4.65 57.72
CA PRO A 186 -13.41 5.05 58.84
C PRO A 186 -13.32 3.97 59.92
N GLY A 187 -12.31 4.06 60.78
CA GLY A 187 -12.23 3.26 61.99
C GLY A 187 -13.33 3.62 62.99
N ALA A 188 -13.89 2.62 63.64
CA ALA A 188 -14.88 2.79 64.70
C ALA A 188 -14.29 3.57 65.89
N GLY A 189 -15.13 4.37 66.55
CA GLY A 189 -14.82 5.02 67.83
C GLY A 189 -14.95 4.04 69.00
N MET A 190 -14.93 4.57 70.22
CA MET A 190 -15.14 3.77 71.44
C MET A 190 -15.97 4.53 72.46
N ASP A 191 -16.99 3.87 73.01
CA ASP A 191 -17.78 4.44 74.11
C ASP A 191 -16.91 4.66 75.35
N GLY A 192 -17.21 5.72 76.10
CA GLY A 192 -16.48 6.03 77.32
C GLY A 192 -16.80 5.04 78.45
N ASN A 193 -15.77 4.64 79.21
CA ASN A 193 -15.96 3.76 80.35
C ASN A 193 -16.85 4.41 81.42
N PRO A 194 -17.82 3.69 82.02
CA PRO A 194 -18.65 4.24 83.08
C PRO A 194 -17.84 4.59 84.33
N GLY A 195 -18.20 5.69 85.00
CA GLY A 195 -17.61 6.08 86.26
C GLY A 195 -17.96 5.11 87.40
N VAL A 196 -17.09 5.04 88.41
CA VAL A 196 -17.22 4.10 89.53
C VAL A 196 -18.44 4.46 90.39
N LYS A 197 -19.27 3.46 90.71
CA LYS A 197 -20.41 3.60 91.64
C LYS A 197 -19.96 3.35 93.07
N MET A 198 -20.46 4.13 94.02
CA MET A 198 -20.18 4.03 95.45
C MET A 198 -21.46 4.04 96.29
N GLY A 199 -21.40 3.41 97.45
CA GLY A 199 -22.43 3.53 98.48
C GLY A 199 -22.54 4.97 98.99
N SER A 200 -23.75 5.41 99.33
CA SER A 200 -23.97 6.77 99.83
C SER A 200 -25.11 6.85 100.83
N TYR A 201 -25.05 7.85 101.71
CA TYR A 201 -25.97 8.06 102.80
C TYR A 201 -26.59 9.46 102.70
N SER A 202 -27.90 9.53 102.43
CA SER A 202 -28.66 10.79 102.49
C SER A 202 -28.95 11.23 103.92
N SER A 203 -29.09 10.25 104.81
CA SER A 203 -29.12 10.46 106.25
C SER A 203 -28.53 9.25 106.98
N ILE A 204 -27.94 9.51 108.13
CA ILE A 204 -27.50 8.45 109.04
C ILE A 204 -28.12 8.75 110.42
N PRO A 205 -28.87 7.82 111.00
CA PRO A 205 -29.30 7.91 112.39
C PRO A 205 -28.11 7.54 113.28
N PHE A 206 -27.61 8.51 114.04
CA PHE A 206 -26.62 8.25 115.07
C PHE A 206 -27.33 8.06 116.40
N LYS A 207 -26.92 7.03 117.15
CA LYS A 207 -27.43 6.73 118.48
C LYS A 207 -26.26 6.38 119.37
N VAL A 208 -26.25 6.94 120.57
CA VAL A 208 -25.38 6.52 121.66
C VAL A 208 -26.24 6.26 122.89
N THR A 209 -25.85 5.27 123.69
CA THR A 209 -26.56 4.90 124.91
C THR A 209 -25.51 4.81 126.00
N ASP A 210 -25.63 5.69 126.98
CA ASP A 210 -24.75 5.68 128.16
C ASP A 210 -25.47 4.93 129.28
N SER A 211 -24.88 3.77 129.62
CA SER A 211 -25.14 3.01 130.85
C SER A 211 -26.63 2.77 131.17
N ASP A 212 -27.45 2.51 130.14
CA ASP A 212 -28.90 2.22 130.20
C ASP A 212 -29.81 3.32 130.82
N ILE A 213 -29.26 4.47 131.21
CA ILE A 213 -30.02 5.55 131.88
C ILE A 213 -30.45 6.64 130.88
N SER A 214 -29.66 6.90 129.83
CA SER A 214 -29.99 7.93 128.85
C SER A 214 -29.64 7.50 127.42
N LYS A 215 -30.55 7.83 126.48
CA LYS A 215 -30.39 7.55 125.05
C LYS A 215 -30.41 8.85 124.29
N SER A 216 -29.28 9.17 123.67
CA SER A 216 -29.17 10.31 122.77
C SER A 216 -29.16 9.80 121.33
N SER A 217 -30.10 10.30 120.54
CA SER A 217 -30.16 10.01 119.12
C SER A 217 -30.34 11.27 118.31
N VAL A 218 -29.79 11.27 117.11
CA VAL A 218 -30.03 12.32 116.13
C VAL A 218 -29.82 11.76 114.74
N THR A 219 -30.75 12.09 113.86
CA THR A 219 -30.57 11.85 112.42
C THR A 219 -29.86 13.04 111.82
N VAL A 220 -28.73 12.77 111.18
CA VAL A 220 -27.97 13.77 110.43
C VAL A 220 -28.29 13.57 108.96
N ASN A 221 -28.78 14.63 108.33
CA ASN A 221 -29.05 14.65 106.89
C ASN A 221 -27.86 15.29 106.17
N PHE A 222 -27.42 14.67 105.08
CA PHE A 222 -26.27 15.13 104.30
C PHE A 222 -26.73 15.71 102.96
N LYS A 223 -26.31 16.96 102.68
CA LYS A 223 -26.53 17.63 101.39
C LYS A 223 -25.22 18.26 100.89
N PRO A 224 -24.62 17.76 99.80
CA PRO A 224 -24.97 16.53 99.06
C PRO A 224 -24.82 15.23 99.90
N VAL A 225 -25.27 14.08 99.38
CA VAL A 225 -25.22 12.81 100.11
C VAL A 225 -23.79 12.45 100.54
N ALA A 226 -23.63 11.82 101.70
CA ALA A 226 -22.32 11.44 102.20
C ALA A 226 -21.86 10.13 101.55
N VAL A 227 -20.67 10.12 100.95
CA VAL A 227 -19.99 8.86 100.56
C VAL A 227 -19.03 8.38 101.66
N TYR A 228 -18.66 9.29 102.56
CA TYR A 228 -17.84 9.02 103.73
C TYR A 228 -18.24 9.96 104.88
N VAL A 229 -18.46 9.40 106.07
CA VAL A 229 -18.72 10.15 107.30
C VAL A 229 -17.76 9.68 108.38
N ASP A 230 -17.07 10.62 108.99
CA ASP A 230 -16.23 10.44 110.16
C ASP A 230 -16.93 11.14 111.34
N TYR A 231 -17.45 10.38 112.29
CA TYR A 231 -18.28 10.94 113.36
C TYR A 231 -17.66 10.69 114.74
N GLU A 232 -17.95 11.62 115.65
CA GLU A 232 -17.60 11.49 117.06
C GLU A 232 -18.73 12.01 117.94
N TRP A 233 -19.02 11.28 119.01
CA TRP A 233 -19.87 11.71 120.12
C TRP A 233 -19.00 12.34 121.20
N ARG A 234 -19.47 13.46 121.75
CA ARG A 234 -18.80 14.23 122.79
C ARG A 234 -19.74 14.49 123.96
N TRP A 235 -19.16 14.51 125.15
CA TRP A 235 -19.76 15.03 126.36
C TRP A 235 -18.84 16.11 126.90
N ALA A 236 -19.30 17.36 126.87
CA ALA A 236 -18.45 18.55 127.04
C ALA A 236 -17.18 18.51 126.16
N LEU A 237 -15.99 18.52 126.77
CA LEU A 237 -14.70 18.48 126.08
C LEU A 237 -14.20 17.05 125.76
N SER A 238 -14.83 16.01 126.31
CA SER A 238 -14.38 14.62 126.21
C SER A 238 -15.09 13.86 125.08
N GLN A 239 -14.34 13.07 124.30
CA GLN A 239 -14.88 12.19 123.27
C GLN A 239 -15.33 10.86 123.90
N VAL A 240 -16.57 10.47 123.66
CA VAL A 240 -17.21 9.28 124.26
C VAL A 240 -17.42 8.14 123.24
N ALA A 241 -17.53 8.44 121.94
CA ALA A 241 -17.52 7.42 120.88
C ALA A 241 -17.07 8.01 119.54
N HIS A 242 -16.57 7.18 118.62
CA HIS A 242 -16.27 7.60 117.25
C HIS A 242 -16.40 6.45 116.26
N GLY A 243 -16.51 6.77 114.97
CA GLY A 243 -16.58 5.75 113.92
C GLY A 243 -16.59 6.34 112.52
N LYS A 244 -16.56 5.44 111.53
CA LYS A 244 -16.56 5.79 110.11
C LYS A 244 -17.65 5.04 109.36
N CYS A 245 -18.29 5.70 108.41
CA CYS A 245 -19.29 5.10 107.53
C CYS A 245 -18.95 5.42 106.07
N GLY A 246 -18.92 4.41 105.19
CA GLY A 246 -18.61 4.56 103.76
C GLY A 246 -17.11 4.48 103.41
N GLU A 247 -16.78 4.70 102.14
CA GLU A 247 -15.40 4.60 101.60
C GLU A 247 -14.76 5.97 101.47
N ASN A 248 -13.49 6.11 101.88
CA ASN A 248 -12.75 7.39 101.81
C ASN A 248 -12.24 7.70 100.38
N SER A 249 -13.05 7.46 99.37
CA SER A 249 -12.82 7.73 97.95
C SER A 249 -14.01 8.54 97.40
N PHE A 250 -13.97 8.95 96.15
CA PHE A 250 -15.11 9.58 95.48
C PHE A 250 -15.48 8.76 94.24
N PRO A 251 -16.77 8.70 93.85
CA PRO A 251 -17.13 8.19 92.54
C PRO A 251 -16.39 9.00 91.46
N THR A 252 -16.03 8.34 90.37
CA THR A 252 -15.29 8.96 89.26
C THR A 252 -16.23 9.50 88.18
N ASN A 253 -15.74 10.43 87.37
CA ASN A 253 -16.42 10.81 86.13
C ASN A 253 -16.55 9.61 85.20
N GLY A 254 -17.52 9.64 84.28
CA GLY A 254 -17.46 8.76 83.13
C GLY A 254 -16.27 9.15 82.25
N GLY A 255 -15.58 8.16 81.67
CA GLY A 255 -14.56 8.41 80.66
C GLY A 255 -15.19 9.04 79.42
N ASN A 256 -14.43 9.88 78.71
CA ASN A 256 -14.88 10.42 77.43
C ASN A 256 -14.96 9.32 76.37
N ALA A 257 -15.88 9.44 75.43
CA ALA A 257 -15.85 8.62 74.23
C ALA A 257 -14.63 9.00 73.36
N LEU A 258 -14.11 8.02 72.64
CA LEU A 258 -13.15 8.26 71.57
C LEU A 258 -13.89 8.42 70.25
N ALA A 259 -13.54 9.47 69.52
CA ALA A 259 -14.14 9.76 68.23
C ALA A 259 -13.83 8.63 67.22
N PRO A 260 -14.79 8.28 66.35
CA PRO A 260 -14.48 7.50 65.16
C PRO A 260 -13.63 8.32 64.21
N GLY A 261 -13.00 7.65 63.25
CA GLY A 261 -12.35 8.33 62.14
C GLY A 261 -13.34 9.03 61.22
N ILE A 262 -12.82 9.85 60.31
CA ILE A 262 -13.59 10.48 59.23
C ILE A 262 -13.55 9.56 58.00
N PRO A 263 -14.68 9.24 57.34
CA PRO A 263 -14.68 8.46 56.12
C PRO A 263 -13.86 9.12 55.01
N GLY A 264 -13.28 8.30 54.13
CA GLY A 264 -12.63 8.81 52.92
C GLY A 264 -13.63 9.38 51.92
N ASP A 265 -13.25 10.44 51.22
CA ASP A 265 -14.02 10.98 50.08
C ASP A 265 -14.11 9.97 48.93
N GLY A 266 -15.09 10.12 48.05
CA GLY A 266 -15.14 9.37 46.80
C GLY A 266 -14.17 9.95 45.76
N GLY A 267 -13.52 9.08 44.99
CA GLY A 267 -12.64 9.51 43.91
C GLY A 267 -13.43 10.00 42.69
N ASN A 268 -12.86 10.91 41.91
CA ASN A 268 -13.51 11.43 40.71
C ASN A 268 -13.57 10.36 39.61
N GLY A 269 -14.64 10.39 38.80
CA GLY A 269 -14.67 9.67 37.54
C GLY A 269 -13.76 10.31 36.49
N GLY A 270 -13.42 9.54 35.45
CA GLY A 270 -12.55 10.02 34.37
C GLY A 270 -13.29 10.88 33.35
N SER A 271 -12.55 11.64 32.55
CA SER A 271 -13.08 12.40 31.41
C SER A 271 -12.90 11.64 30.09
N LEU A 272 -13.74 11.93 29.09
CA LEU A 272 -13.58 11.48 27.71
C LEU A 272 -13.42 12.69 26.79
N THR A 273 -12.38 12.68 25.97
CA THR A 273 -12.23 13.55 24.80
C THR A 273 -12.24 12.70 23.53
N THR A 274 -13.06 13.04 22.54
CA THR A 274 -13.15 12.28 21.27
C THR A 274 -13.49 13.17 20.09
N ASN A 275 -13.18 12.75 18.86
CA ASN A 275 -13.67 13.36 17.63
C ASN A 275 -14.98 12.74 17.12
N LEU A 276 -15.44 11.63 17.72
CA LEU A 276 -16.58 10.86 17.24
C LEU A 276 -17.71 10.76 18.27
N ALA A 277 -18.80 11.50 18.04
CA ALA A 277 -19.95 11.54 18.95
C ALA A 277 -20.60 10.16 19.20
N ALA A 278 -20.50 9.24 18.23
CA ALA A 278 -21.04 7.87 18.35
C ALA A 278 -20.43 7.04 19.49
N VAL A 279 -19.25 7.42 19.99
CA VAL A 279 -18.59 6.75 21.14
C VAL A 279 -19.24 7.11 22.47
N VAL A 280 -19.78 8.32 22.60
CA VAL A 280 -20.24 8.89 23.89
C VAL A 280 -21.24 7.98 24.63
N PRO A 281 -22.25 7.36 23.98
CA PRO A 281 -23.18 6.45 24.65
C PRO A 281 -22.52 5.22 25.29
N SER A 282 -21.33 4.83 24.82
CA SER A 282 -20.58 3.67 25.33
C SER A 282 -19.65 4.02 26.50
N PHE A 283 -19.63 5.27 26.96
CA PHE A 283 -18.75 5.74 28.04
C PHE A 283 -19.48 5.87 29.37
N LYS A 284 -18.86 5.36 30.45
CA LYS A 284 -19.41 5.40 31.81
C LYS A 284 -18.34 5.87 32.81
N ASN A 285 -18.61 6.97 33.50
CA ASN A 285 -17.62 7.65 34.34
C ASN A 285 -18.15 8.22 35.66
N THR A 286 -19.13 7.56 36.27
CA THR A 286 -19.70 8.02 37.54
C THR A 286 -18.61 8.15 38.62
N GLY A 287 -18.64 9.26 39.36
CA GLY A 287 -17.79 9.47 40.53
C GLY A 287 -18.00 8.42 41.63
N GLY A 288 -16.92 8.11 42.35
CA GLY A 288 -16.92 7.14 43.44
C GLY A 288 -17.75 7.60 44.63
N GLN A 289 -18.34 6.65 45.36
CA GLN A 289 -19.04 6.96 46.60
C GLN A 289 -18.04 7.24 47.73
N ALA A 290 -18.39 8.12 48.67
CA ALA A 290 -17.64 8.27 49.91
C ALA A 290 -17.72 7.01 50.79
N GLY A 291 -16.77 6.88 51.72
CA GLY A 291 -16.84 5.88 52.78
C GLY A 291 -18.09 6.07 53.65
N THR A 292 -18.56 4.98 54.25
CA THR A 292 -19.77 4.99 55.08
C THR A 292 -19.49 5.72 56.39
N LYS A 293 -20.32 6.73 56.70
CA LYS A 293 -20.26 7.44 57.97
C LYS A 293 -20.48 6.48 59.15
N GLU A 294 -19.64 6.58 60.18
CA GLU A 294 -19.79 5.82 61.43
C GLU A 294 -20.90 6.36 62.34
N SER A 295 -21.21 5.59 63.38
CA SER A 295 -22.16 5.96 64.44
C SER A 295 -21.57 6.95 65.45
N ASP A 296 -22.42 7.69 66.17
CA ASP A 296 -21.99 8.56 67.27
C ASP A 296 -21.69 7.71 68.52
N TYR A 297 -20.58 8.00 69.20
CA TYR A 297 -20.11 7.27 70.38
C TYR A 297 -20.40 8.06 71.66
N ARG A 298 -20.82 7.35 72.71
CA ARG A 298 -21.36 7.95 73.93
C ARG A 298 -20.33 7.98 75.06
N GLY A 299 -20.19 9.14 75.68
CA GLY A 299 -19.38 9.29 76.88
C GLY A 299 -19.93 8.47 78.04
N GLY A 300 -19.02 7.98 78.87
CA GLY A 300 -19.32 7.10 79.98
C GLY A 300 -20.31 7.73 80.95
N LYS A 301 -21.20 6.91 81.50
CA LYS A 301 -22.15 7.38 82.52
C LYS A 301 -21.36 7.90 83.74
N PRO A 302 -21.79 9.01 84.38
CA PRO A 302 -21.15 9.49 85.60
C PRO A 302 -21.24 8.43 86.71
N GLY A 303 -20.23 8.38 87.58
CA GLY A 303 -20.31 7.64 88.83
C GLY A 303 -21.52 8.06 89.68
N ILE A 304 -21.96 7.17 90.56
CA ILE A 304 -23.12 7.40 91.42
C ILE A 304 -22.63 7.28 92.88
N PRO A 305 -22.95 8.22 93.79
CA PRO A 305 -23.81 9.41 93.62
C PRO A 305 -23.16 10.57 92.85
N ARG A 306 -23.96 11.29 92.04
CA ARG A 306 -23.48 12.37 91.14
C ARG A 306 -22.97 13.63 91.83
N SER A 307 -23.43 13.85 93.06
CA SER A 307 -23.00 14.95 93.91
C SER A 307 -22.89 14.36 95.30
N CYS A 308 -21.69 14.40 95.88
CA CYS A 308 -21.42 13.81 97.18
C CYS A 308 -20.44 14.63 98.00
N GLY A 309 -20.49 14.43 99.32
CA GLY A 309 -19.60 15.05 100.27
C GLY A 309 -18.94 14.02 101.17
N LYS A 310 -17.80 14.40 101.74
CA LYS A 310 -17.23 13.77 102.91
C LYS A 310 -17.53 14.67 104.10
N TYR A 311 -17.93 14.09 105.23
CA TYR A 311 -18.40 14.85 106.38
C TYR A 311 -17.68 14.45 107.65
N LYS A 312 -17.37 15.45 108.47
CA LYS A 312 -17.09 15.27 109.89
C LYS A 312 -18.31 15.66 110.69
N VAL A 313 -18.75 14.79 111.58
CA VAL A 313 -19.96 15.00 112.38
C VAL A 313 -19.59 14.92 113.85
N LYS A 314 -19.74 16.02 114.56
CA LYS A 314 -19.64 16.05 116.02
C LYS A 314 -21.04 16.05 116.60
N LEU A 315 -21.27 15.17 117.56
CA LEU A 315 -22.57 14.94 118.18
C LEU A 315 -22.39 15.12 119.68
N TRP A 316 -23.30 15.81 120.34
CA TRP A 316 -23.22 16.01 121.79
C TRP A 316 -24.30 15.25 122.52
N GLU A 317 -23.87 14.47 123.49
CA GLU A 317 -24.75 13.70 124.36
C GLU A 317 -25.48 14.59 125.37
N ASN A 318 -26.76 14.28 125.63
CA ASN A 318 -27.56 14.91 126.67
C ASN A 318 -27.76 13.93 127.83
N LEU A 319 -27.35 14.33 129.03
CA LEU A 319 -27.45 13.58 130.29
C LEU A 319 -28.88 13.09 130.63
N PHE A 320 -29.92 13.72 130.08
CA PHE A 320 -31.32 13.33 130.30
C PHE A 320 -31.97 12.59 129.11
N GLY A 321 -31.20 12.32 128.06
CA GLY A 321 -31.67 11.69 126.82
C GLY A 321 -32.41 12.67 125.89
N THR A 322 -32.29 12.43 124.59
CA THR A 322 -32.98 13.23 123.57
C THR A 322 -33.02 12.49 122.24
N ASN A 323 -34.08 12.72 121.46
CA ASN A 323 -34.18 12.24 120.08
C ASN A 323 -33.68 13.25 119.04
N ASN A 324 -33.14 14.38 119.50
CA ASN A 324 -32.57 15.43 118.66
C ASN A 324 -31.34 16.05 119.33
N ALA A 325 -30.30 15.24 119.50
CA ALA A 325 -29.02 15.68 120.05
C ALA A 325 -28.42 16.85 119.26
N HIS A 326 -27.70 17.75 119.94
CA HIS A 326 -26.98 18.82 119.27
C HIS A 326 -25.94 18.23 118.33
N LYS A 327 -25.83 18.79 117.13
CA LYS A 327 -24.97 18.28 116.06
C LYS A 327 -24.27 19.42 115.34
N GLU A 328 -22.99 19.20 115.05
CA GLU A 328 -22.17 20.03 114.20
C GLU A 328 -21.72 19.16 113.03
N VAL A 329 -22.10 19.58 111.82
CA VAL A 329 -21.85 18.82 110.60
C VAL A 329 -20.97 19.67 109.70
N THR A 330 -19.70 19.30 109.61
CA THR A 330 -18.73 20.00 108.77
C THR A 330 -18.49 19.18 107.51
N LYS A 331 -18.83 19.74 106.35
CA LYS A 331 -18.46 19.15 105.06
C LYS A 331 -16.97 19.37 104.83
N THR A 332 -16.18 18.29 104.81
CA THR A 332 -14.72 18.40 104.68
C THR A 332 -14.29 18.51 103.23
N ASN A 333 -14.97 17.80 102.32
CA ASN A 333 -14.77 17.89 100.89
C ASN A 333 -16.07 17.54 100.14
N SER A 334 -16.17 17.93 98.88
CA SER A 334 -17.24 17.47 98.00
C SER A 334 -16.73 17.21 96.60
N ASN A 335 -17.34 16.23 95.93
CA ASN A 335 -17.09 15.96 94.53
C ASN A 335 -18.41 15.92 93.74
N LYS A 336 -18.34 16.27 92.47
CA LYS A 336 -19.42 16.09 91.51
C LYS A 336 -18.89 15.29 90.35
N THR A 337 -19.56 14.20 90.01
CA THR A 337 -19.19 13.41 88.85
C THR A 337 -19.96 13.88 87.63
N ALA A 338 -19.24 14.17 86.56
CA ALA A 338 -19.80 14.49 85.26
C ALA A 338 -19.87 13.23 84.38
N LYS A 339 -20.81 13.25 83.42
CA LYS A 339 -20.80 12.32 82.29
C LYS A 339 -19.55 12.61 81.46
N GLY A 340 -18.93 11.58 80.89
CA GLY A 340 -17.90 11.80 79.88
C GLY A 340 -18.48 12.49 78.65
N GLU A 341 -17.63 13.17 77.89
CA GLU A 341 -18.02 13.82 76.64
C GLU A 341 -18.38 12.77 75.56
N ASP A 342 -19.45 13.03 74.80
CA ASP A 342 -19.83 12.24 73.63
C ASP A 342 -18.94 12.63 72.44
N ALA A 343 -18.71 11.69 71.52
CA ALA A 343 -17.95 11.93 70.30
C ALA A 343 -18.83 11.70 69.07
N LYS A 344 -18.98 12.73 68.23
CA LYS A 344 -19.81 12.67 67.02
C LYS A 344 -19.04 12.15 65.82
N ALA A 345 -19.67 11.31 65.02
CA ALA A 345 -19.14 10.94 63.71
C ALA A 345 -19.32 12.08 62.71
N GLN A 346 -18.29 12.33 61.92
CA GLN A 346 -18.30 13.29 60.82
C GLN A 346 -18.58 12.58 59.49
N SER A 347 -19.22 13.29 58.56
CA SER A 347 -19.33 12.83 57.17
C SER A 347 -17.99 13.03 56.44
N ALA A 348 -17.83 12.37 55.29
CA ALA A 348 -16.71 12.67 54.40
C ALA A 348 -16.70 14.17 54.01
N PRO A 349 -15.55 14.86 54.01
CA PRO A 349 -15.46 16.30 53.80
C PRO A 349 -16.04 16.81 52.46
N HIS A 350 -15.83 16.06 51.38
CA HIS A 350 -16.24 16.43 50.01
C HIS A 350 -17.35 15.50 49.47
N GLY A 351 -17.55 14.33 50.07
CA GLY A 351 -18.63 13.41 49.67
C GLY A 351 -18.25 12.56 48.45
N ALA A 352 -19.20 12.32 47.55
CA ALA A 352 -18.96 11.55 46.33
C ALA A 352 -18.09 12.33 45.33
N GLY A 353 -17.31 11.62 44.52
CA GLY A 353 -16.47 12.23 43.50
C GLY A 353 -17.29 12.86 42.36
N SER A 354 -16.64 13.72 41.57
CA SER A 354 -17.27 14.36 40.41
C SER A 354 -17.48 13.38 39.24
N THR A 355 -18.42 13.70 38.36
CA THR A 355 -18.69 13.00 37.09
C THR A 355 -18.46 14.01 35.96
N PRO A 356 -17.30 13.99 35.28
CA PRO A 356 -17.00 14.93 34.19
C PRO A 356 -17.91 14.74 32.96
N GLU A 357 -18.22 15.81 32.25
CA GLU A 357 -18.92 15.73 30.96
C GLU A 357 -17.95 15.34 29.83
N PRO A 358 -18.36 14.49 28.85
CA PRO A 358 -17.56 14.19 27.66
C PRO A 358 -17.36 15.41 26.76
N SER A 359 -16.19 15.52 26.12
CA SER A 359 -15.86 16.56 25.15
C SER A 359 -15.73 15.97 23.74
N VAL A 360 -16.48 16.52 22.77
CA VAL A 360 -16.38 16.14 21.35
C VAL A 360 -15.73 17.27 20.56
N ILE A 361 -14.62 16.99 19.90
CA ILE A 361 -13.88 17.94 19.06
C ILE A 361 -14.30 17.80 17.58
N PRO A 362 -14.43 18.90 16.81
CA PRO A 362 -14.95 18.86 15.43
C PRO A 362 -13.95 18.37 14.36
N GLU A 363 -12.75 17.91 14.74
CA GLU A 363 -11.67 17.51 13.83
C GLU A 363 -11.80 16.04 13.37
N THR A 364 -12.38 15.82 12.18
CA THR A 364 -12.62 14.49 11.62
C THR A 364 -11.36 13.60 11.56
N ASN A 365 -10.22 14.16 11.19
CA ASN A 365 -8.96 13.42 11.01
C ASN A 365 -8.04 13.43 12.24
N ALA A 366 -8.57 13.77 13.43
CA ALA A 366 -7.78 13.77 14.67
C ALA A 366 -7.21 12.39 15.04
N TRP A 367 -7.74 11.31 14.44
CA TRP A 367 -7.28 9.94 14.62
C TRP A 367 -5.92 9.65 13.99
N LEU A 368 -5.48 10.45 13.01
CA LEU A 368 -4.23 10.20 12.32
C LEU A 368 -3.05 10.66 13.20
N HIS A 369 -2.11 9.75 13.45
CA HIS A 369 -0.92 10.00 14.27
C HIS A 369 0.35 9.58 13.51
N PRO A 370 1.48 10.31 13.62
CA PRO A 370 2.72 10.00 12.88
C PRO A 370 3.18 8.54 13.00
N LEU A 371 3.23 8.01 14.22
CA LEU A 371 3.61 6.61 14.48
C LEU A 371 2.70 5.58 13.77
N GLY A 372 1.37 5.78 13.82
CA GLY A 372 0.42 4.89 13.17
C GLY A 372 0.54 4.95 11.65
N LEU A 373 0.66 6.16 11.09
CA LEU A 373 0.86 6.38 9.65
C LEU A 373 2.15 5.70 9.16
N GLN A 374 3.26 5.84 9.88
CA GLN A 374 4.51 5.19 9.52
C GLN A 374 4.34 3.67 9.45
N LYS A 375 3.68 3.06 10.44
CA LYS A 375 3.43 1.61 10.47
C LYS A 375 2.54 1.15 9.33
N THR A 376 1.48 1.91 9.02
CA THR A 376 0.63 1.63 7.86
C THR A 376 1.42 1.68 6.56
N LEU A 377 2.27 2.70 6.37
CA LEU A 377 3.11 2.81 5.17
C LEU A 377 4.16 1.68 5.09
N GLU A 378 4.72 1.22 6.22
CA GLU A 378 5.58 0.03 6.24
C GLU A 378 4.84 -1.22 5.73
N TYR A 379 3.61 -1.46 6.21
CA TYR A 379 2.79 -2.58 5.76
C TYR A 379 2.36 -2.44 4.30
N THR A 380 1.93 -1.27 3.83
CA THR A 380 1.49 -1.09 2.44
C THR A 380 2.63 -1.34 1.45
N ARG A 381 3.88 -0.98 1.79
CA ARG A 381 5.05 -1.29 0.95
C ARG A 381 5.25 -2.80 0.81
N ASP A 382 5.24 -3.53 1.92
CA ASP A 382 5.39 -4.99 1.91
C ASP A 382 4.20 -5.70 1.24
N LEU A 383 2.98 -5.17 1.42
CA LEU A 383 1.77 -5.68 0.79
C LEU A 383 1.80 -5.45 -0.74
N PHE A 384 2.28 -4.29 -1.19
CA PHE A 384 2.45 -4.01 -2.61
C PHE A 384 3.57 -4.89 -3.22
N LEU A 385 4.68 -5.06 -2.52
CA LEU A 385 5.74 -6.01 -2.91
C LEU A 385 5.20 -7.44 -3.07
N SER A 386 4.21 -7.85 -2.27
CA SER A 386 3.58 -9.19 -2.38
C SER A 386 2.65 -9.38 -3.57
N GLY A 387 2.50 -8.37 -4.44
CA GLY A 387 1.59 -8.39 -5.58
C GLY A 387 0.12 -8.16 -5.23
N ASN A 388 -0.22 -7.85 -3.97
CA ASN A 388 -1.61 -7.67 -3.53
C ASN A 388 -2.13 -6.24 -3.82
N ARG A 389 -2.37 -5.95 -5.10
CA ARG A 389 -2.64 -4.59 -5.58
C ARG A 389 -3.98 -4.00 -5.13
N VAL A 390 -5.03 -4.81 -5.07
CA VAL A 390 -6.39 -4.35 -4.72
C VAL A 390 -6.43 -3.84 -3.28
N GLU A 391 -5.94 -4.62 -2.33
CA GLU A 391 -5.94 -4.23 -0.91
C GLU A 391 -5.04 -3.02 -0.64
N VAL A 392 -3.91 -2.91 -1.36
CA VAL A 392 -3.05 -1.72 -1.28
C VAL A 392 -3.79 -0.49 -1.82
N GLN A 393 -4.45 -0.61 -2.97
CA GLN A 393 -5.18 0.50 -3.57
C GLN A 393 -6.31 0.98 -2.65
N ASP A 394 -7.11 0.07 -2.10
CA ASP A 394 -8.21 0.39 -1.18
C ASP A 394 -7.69 1.13 0.05
N LEU A 395 -6.62 0.64 0.67
CA LEU A 395 -6.02 1.26 1.84
C LEU A 395 -5.42 2.63 1.51
N LEU A 396 -4.64 2.75 0.43
CA LEU A 396 -3.98 4.00 0.07
C LEU A 396 -4.96 5.08 -0.39
N CYS A 397 -6.08 4.73 -1.04
CA CYS A 397 -7.11 5.70 -1.41
C CYS A 397 -7.74 6.39 -0.17
N ILE A 398 -7.89 5.65 0.94
CA ILE A 398 -8.34 6.24 2.21
C ILE A 398 -7.33 7.27 2.72
N TYR A 399 -6.05 6.90 2.76
CA TYR A 399 -4.98 7.79 3.22
C TYR A 399 -4.75 8.97 2.26
N GLU A 400 -4.93 8.80 0.95
CA GLU A 400 -4.88 9.88 -0.05
C GLU A 400 -5.93 10.96 0.28
N GLY A 401 -7.17 10.56 0.55
CA GLY A 401 -8.23 11.50 0.94
C GLY A 401 -7.98 12.21 2.27
N VAL A 402 -7.44 11.49 3.26
CA VAL A 402 -7.13 12.03 4.60
C VAL A 402 -5.93 12.98 4.57
N LEU A 403 -4.91 12.67 3.78
CA LEU A 403 -3.70 13.51 3.64
C LEU A 403 -3.91 14.70 2.71
N ALA A 404 -4.98 14.73 1.92
CA ALA A 404 -5.31 15.84 1.02
C ALA A 404 -5.91 17.06 1.76
N VAL A 405 -6.39 16.90 3.00
CA VAL A 405 -6.91 18.01 3.82
C VAL A 405 -5.83 18.59 4.75
N PRO A 406 -6.01 19.80 5.29
CA PRO A 406 -5.06 20.38 6.23
C PRO A 406 -4.81 19.49 7.45
N LEU A 407 -3.56 19.53 7.93
CA LEU A 407 -3.09 18.83 9.12
C LEU A 407 -4.03 19.05 10.32
N PRO A 408 -4.42 17.99 11.05
CA PRO A 408 -5.32 18.14 12.20
C PRO A 408 -4.66 18.98 13.30
N ASN A 409 -5.43 19.89 13.88
CA ASN A 409 -4.96 20.77 14.96
C ASN A 409 -4.96 20.02 16.30
N ASN A 410 -3.97 19.15 16.53
CA ASN A 410 -3.79 18.39 17.76
C ASN A 410 -2.33 18.34 18.20
N ASN A 411 -2.06 17.83 19.39
CA ASN A 411 -0.70 17.74 19.95
C ASN A 411 0.16 16.63 19.32
N ALA A 412 -0.41 15.78 18.44
CA ALA A 412 0.31 14.71 17.77
C ALA A 412 1.13 15.22 16.58
N TRP A 413 0.75 16.36 16.02
CA TRP A 413 1.45 16.99 14.90
C TRP A 413 1.98 18.37 15.29
N ASP A 414 3.31 18.52 15.31
CA ASP A 414 4.03 19.78 15.52
C ASP A 414 4.83 20.22 14.27
N ASP A 415 5.48 21.39 14.34
CA ASP A 415 6.36 21.93 13.28
C ASP A 415 7.39 20.91 12.77
N GLY A 416 7.88 20.00 13.63
CA GLY A 416 8.87 18.98 13.30
C GLY A 416 8.30 17.80 12.53
N THR A 417 7.02 17.48 12.75
CA THR A 417 6.30 16.38 12.08
C THR A 417 5.57 16.80 10.80
N MET A 418 5.46 18.10 10.51
CA MET A 418 4.83 18.60 9.27
C MET A 418 5.51 18.07 8.01
N ALA A 419 6.84 17.96 7.99
CA ALA A 419 7.55 17.34 6.87
C ALA A 419 7.24 15.84 6.72
N GLN A 420 6.95 15.13 7.83
CA GLN A 420 6.51 13.73 7.77
C GLN A 420 5.12 13.61 7.13
N TRP A 421 4.22 14.55 7.40
CA TRP A 421 2.92 14.63 6.73
C TRP A 421 3.09 14.79 5.22
N THR A 422 3.88 15.77 4.78
CA THR A 422 4.11 16.03 3.35
C THR A 422 4.85 14.87 2.67
N ALA A 423 5.83 14.25 3.35
CA ALA A 423 6.53 13.08 2.84
C ALA A 423 5.58 11.89 2.64
N ALA A 424 4.70 11.62 3.61
CA ALA A 424 3.68 10.58 3.51
C ALA A 424 2.69 10.87 2.38
N GLN A 425 2.27 12.13 2.20
CA GLN A 425 1.38 12.53 1.12
C GLN A 425 1.99 12.24 -0.27
N SER A 426 3.26 12.59 -0.48
CA SER A 426 3.98 12.29 -1.73
C SER A 426 4.20 10.79 -1.92
N GLU A 427 4.51 10.06 -0.85
CA GLU A 427 4.72 8.61 -0.94
C GLU A 427 3.44 7.84 -1.28
N VAL A 428 2.31 8.19 -0.64
CA VAL A 428 0.99 7.63 -0.98
C VAL A 428 0.64 7.93 -2.43
N ALA A 429 0.86 9.18 -2.88
CA ALA A 429 0.62 9.56 -4.27
C ALA A 429 1.50 8.77 -5.26
N SER A 430 2.80 8.59 -4.98
CA SER A 430 3.71 7.79 -5.81
C SER A 430 3.28 6.31 -5.88
N MET A 431 2.90 5.69 -4.76
CA MET A 431 2.44 4.29 -4.75
C MET A 431 1.12 4.12 -5.52
N LEU A 432 0.17 5.05 -5.33
CA LEU A 432 -1.07 5.06 -6.12
C LEU A 432 -0.81 5.31 -7.59
N GLN A 433 0.16 6.16 -7.93
CA GLN A 433 0.56 6.40 -9.31
C GLN A 433 1.09 5.13 -9.98
N ARG A 434 1.94 4.36 -9.30
CA ARG A 434 2.38 3.03 -9.80
C ARG A 434 1.23 2.06 -9.95
N LEU A 435 0.30 2.02 -9.00
CA LEU A 435 -0.88 1.16 -9.06
C LEU A 435 -1.74 1.46 -10.30
N ARG A 436 -2.05 2.76 -10.49
CA ARG A 436 -2.84 3.31 -11.59
C ARG A 436 -2.10 3.26 -12.93
N GLY A 437 -0.77 3.29 -12.92
CA GLY A 437 0.08 3.11 -14.10
C GLY A 437 0.33 1.64 -14.47
N HIS A 438 -0.27 0.68 -13.76
CA HIS A 438 -0.02 -0.75 -13.95
C HIS A 438 1.45 -1.17 -13.78
N LEU A 439 2.19 -0.45 -12.93
CA LEU A 439 3.60 -0.72 -12.61
C LEU A 439 3.70 -1.52 -11.32
N ASP A 440 4.76 -2.31 -11.15
CA ASP A 440 5.10 -2.98 -9.89
C ASP A 440 5.48 -1.98 -8.78
N TYR A 441 5.83 -2.49 -7.60
CA TYR A 441 6.25 -1.64 -6.47
C TYR A 441 7.47 -0.75 -6.78
N PHE A 442 8.42 -1.23 -7.59
CA PHE A 442 9.63 -0.50 -7.94
C PHE A 442 9.46 0.41 -9.18
N GLY A 443 8.28 0.42 -9.78
CA GLY A 443 7.95 1.26 -10.94
C GLY A 443 8.20 0.61 -12.29
N ASN A 444 8.35 -0.72 -12.36
CA ASN A 444 8.57 -1.39 -13.63
C ASN A 444 7.27 -1.95 -14.21
N ALA A 445 7.16 -1.98 -15.53
CA ALA A 445 6.03 -2.59 -16.24
C ALA A 445 6.00 -4.12 -16.05
N ALA A 446 4.85 -4.74 -16.34
CA ALA A 446 4.74 -6.19 -16.39
C ALA A 446 5.72 -6.80 -17.40
N GLY A 447 6.32 -7.94 -17.07
CA GLY A 447 7.34 -8.57 -17.92
C GLY A 447 8.70 -7.86 -17.91
N TYR A 448 8.94 -6.97 -16.95
CA TYR A 448 10.19 -6.20 -16.84
C TYR A 448 11.46 -7.05 -16.97
N THR A 449 12.33 -6.62 -17.88
CA THR A 449 13.66 -7.17 -18.13
C THR A 449 14.69 -6.14 -17.71
N PRO A 450 15.50 -6.41 -16.66
CA PRO A 450 16.54 -5.50 -16.24
C PRO A 450 17.57 -5.24 -17.34
N LEU A 451 18.04 -3.99 -17.43
CA LEU A 451 19.10 -3.60 -18.38
C LEU A 451 20.39 -4.39 -18.16
N LEU A 452 20.75 -4.62 -16.90
CA LEU A 452 21.95 -5.34 -16.53
C LEU A 452 21.73 -6.85 -16.61
N SER A 453 22.76 -7.54 -17.07
CA SER A 453 22.77 -9.01 -17.12
C SER A 453 22.59 -9.62 -15.73
N LEU A 454 22.25 -10.92 -15.70
CA LEU A 454 22.17 -11.65 -14.43
C LEU A 454 23.48 -11.55 -13.63
N GLN A 455 24.63 -11.60 -14.31
CA GLN A 455 25.92 -11.39 -13.64
C GLN A 455 26.10 -9.96 -13.11
N GLY A 456 25.70 -8.94 -13.88
CA GLY A 456 25.77 -7.54 -13.45
C GLY A 456 24.90 -7.26 -12.23
N THR A 457 23.66 -7.77 -12.24
CA THR A 457 22.73 -7.66 -11.11
C THR A 457 23.19 -8.44 -9.88
N ILE A 458 23.80 -9.62 -10.04
CA ILE A 458 24.46 -10.36 -8.95
C ILE A 458 25.58 -9.53 -8.31
N LYS A 459 26.43 -8.87 -9.12
CA LYS A 459 27.53 -8.04 -8.61
C LYS A 459 26.99 -6.84 -7.83
N LEU A 460 26.00 -6.14 -8.39
CA LEU A 460 25.35 -5.02 -7.69
C LEU A 460 24.69 -5.47 -6.38
N TYR A 461 24.00 -6.60 -6.38
CA TYR A 461 23.40 -7.16 -5.18
C TYR A 461 24.46 -7.43 -4.10
N ALA A 462 25.60 -8.02 -4.47
CA ALA A 462 26.69 -8.28 -3.53
C ALA A 462 27.33 -6.99 -2.97
N GLU A 463 27.53 -5.96 -3.79
CA GLU A 463 28.11 -4.68 -3.37
C GLU A 463 27.17 -3.89 -2.44
N GLU A 464 25.89 -3.78 -2.79
CA GLU A 464 24.90 -3.05 -2.00
C GLU A 464 24.53 -3.78 -0.69
N THR A 465 24.65 -5.11 -0.67
CA THR A 465 24.43 -5.92 0.55
C THR A 465 25.28 -5.45 1.72
N ARG A 466 26.57 -5.19 1.51
CA ARG A 466 27.47 -4.76 2.58
C ARG A 466 27.05 -3.42 3.19
N ARG A 467 26.71 -2.44 2.34
CA ARG A 467 26.30 -1.10 2.77
C ARG A 467 24.99 -1.16 3.57
N ALA A 468 24.02 -1.91 3.06
CA ALA A 468 22.72 -2.01 3.70
C ALA A 468 22.75 -2.81 5.02
N LEU A 469 23.59 -3.84 5.11
CA LEU A 469 23.80 -4.60 6.34
C LEU A 469 24.31 -3.74 7.48
N ARG A 470 25.26 -2.85 7.20
CA ARG A 470 25.80 -1.89 8.18
C ARG A 470 24.71 -0.97 8.73
N THR A 471 23.84 -0.44 7.87
CA THR A 471 22.73 0.44 8.28
C THR A 471 21.65 -0.31 9.07
N LEU A 472 21.32 -1.54 8.67
CA LEU A 472 20.39 -2.40 9.40
C LEU A 472 20.92 -2.76 10.79
N LEU A 473 22.20 -3.10 10.91
CA LEU A 473 22.86 -3.34 12.20
C LEU A 473 22.89 -2.08 13.05
N LEU A 474 23.20 -0.91 12.47
CA LEU A 474 23.17 0.37 13.20
C LEU A 474 21.77 0.68 13.74
N ALA A 475 20.73 0.54 12.91
CA ALA A 475 19.35 0.76 13.31
C ALA A 475 18.91 -0.23 14.41
N GLY A 476 19.22 -1.51 14.24
CA GLY A 476 18.95 -2.55 15.24
C GLY A 476 19.72 -2.31 16.55
N TRP A 477 20.96 -1.83 16.47
CA TRP A 477 21.78 -1.51 17.62
C TRP A 477 21.20 -0.37 18.45
N ILE A 478 20.69 0.67 17.78
CA ILE A 478 19.98 1.78 18.42
C ILE A 478 18.64 1.29 19.02
N ASP A 479 17.92 0.38 18.35
CA ASP A 479 16.62 -0.15 18.82
C ASP A 479 16.73 -1.15 19.98
N ALA A 480 17.84 -1.90 20.08
CA ALA A 480 17.92 -3.09 20.94
C ALA A 480 18.28 -2.86 22.41
N LYS A 481 18.85 -1.72 22.82
CA LYS A 481 19.33 -1.54 24.21
C LYS A 481 19.13 -0.14 24.79
N GLU A 482 18.77 -0.11 26.07
CA GLU A 482 18.93 1.06 26.95
C GLU A 482 20.42 1.22 27.26
N ARG A 483 21.10 2.16 26.60
CA ARG A 483 22.55 2.37 26.74
C ARG A 483 22.89 3.77 27.23
N ASP A 484 24.15 3.97 27.58
CA ASP A 484 24.66 5.26 28.05
C ASP A 484 24.35 6.39 27.04
N ALA A 485 23.97 7.56 27.55
CA ALA A 485 23.58 8.70 26.74
C ALA A 485 24.67 9.12 25.74
N LYS A 486 25.95 8.88 26.07
CA LYS A 486 27.09 9.19 25.20
C LYS A 486 27.20 8.25 23.99
N GLU A 487 26.92 6.96 24.17
CA GLU A 487 26.92 6.00 23.06
C GLU A 487 25.75 6.28 22.11
N THR A 488 24.57 6.54 22.67
CA THR A 488 23.36 6.92 21.92
C THR A 488 23.61 8.21 21.10
N ALA A 489 24.23 9.22 21.70
CA ALA A 489 24.56 10.47 21.00
C ALA A 489 25.58 10.29 19.86
N LYS A 490 26.49 9.32 19.97
CA LYS A 490 27.45 8.98 18.89
C LYS A 490 26.77 8.23 17.76
N ALA A 491 25.96 7.21 18.06
CA ALA A 491 25.21 6.45 17.06
C ALA A 491 24.20 7.33 16.29
N LEU A 492 23.51 8.26 16.97
CA LEU A 492 22.69 9.28 16.32
C LEU A 492 23.53 10.19 15.40
N GLY A 493 24.76 10.51 15.78
CA GLY A 493 25.69 11.27 14.92
C GLY A 493 25.99 10.55 13.60
N ASP A 494 26.29 9.26 13.65
CA ASP A 494 26.56 8.43 12.46
C ASP A 494 25.30 8.22 11.60
N ALA A 495 24.13 8.07 12.23
CA ALA A 495 22.84 8.01 11.53
C ALA A 495 22.52 9.32 10.81
N ILE A 496 22.75 10.48 11.45
CA ILE A 496 22.59 11.80 10.84
C ILE A 496 23.52 11.97 9.63
N ILE A 497 24.78 11.50 9.70
CA ILE A 497 25.70 11.55 8.56
C ILE A 497 25.13 10.73 7.38
N SER A 498 24.69 9.50 7.65
CA SER A 498 24.13 8.61 6.63
C SER A 498 22.87 9.20 5.98
N LEU A 499 21.97 9.80 6.77
CA LEU A 499 20.76 10.46 6.27
C LEU A 499 21.07 11.70 5.43
N ASN A 500 22.09 12.49 5.80
CA ASN A 500 22.49 13.66 5.00
C ASN A 500 23.09 13.25 3.64
N GLU A 501 23.88 12.18 3.59
CA GLU A 501 24.38 11.62 2.32
C GLU A 501 23.23 11.15 1.44
N ASP A 502 22.24 10.47 2.03
CA ASP A 502 21.03 10.03 1.32
C ASP A 502 20.18 11.21 0.82
N SER A 503 20.02 12.25 1.64
CA SER A 503 19.34 13.50 1.23
C SER A 503 20.01 14.17 0.04
N GLN A 504 21.35 14.21 -0.03
CA GLN A 504 22.05 14.78 -1.18
C GLN A 504 21.79 13.99 -2.47
N GLN A 505 21.74 12.66 -2.38
CA GLN A 505 21.41 11.80 -3.52
C GLN A 505 19.96 12.01 -3.96
N ALA A 506 19.02 12.02 -3.01
CA ALA A 506 17.61 12.23 -3.30
C ALA A 506 17.33 13.66 -3.83
N ALA A 507 18.03 14.69 -3.35
CA ALA A 507 17.96 16.04 -3.89
C ALA A 507 18.51 16.12 -5.32
N ALA A 508 19.59 15.39 -5.64
CA ALA A 508 20.07 15.27 -7.01
C ALA A 508 19.04 14.59 -7.92
N GLN A 509 18.35 13.55 -7.42
CA GLN A 509 17.25 12.90 -8.13
C GLN A 509 16.09 13.88 -8.41
N VAL A 510 15.64 14.65 -7.41
CA VAL A 510 14.60 15.69 -7.57
C VAL A 510 15.00 16.71 -8.65
N ALA A 511 16.24 17.21 -8.59
CA ALA A 511 16.74 18.18 -9.58
C ALA A 511 16.79 17.58 -11.00
N SER A 512 17.23 16.33 -11.15
CA SER A 512 17.23 15.66 -12.47
C SER A 512 15.81 15.40 -12.99
N SER A 513 14.88 15.04 -12.10
CA SER A 513 13.49 14.76 -12.46
C SER A 513 12.77 16.04 -12.89
N GLU A 514 13.07 17.19 -12.26
CA GLU A 514 12.54 18.49 -12.68
C GLU A 514 12.98 18.89 -14.09
N VAL A 515 14.22 18.58 -14.47
CA VAL A 515 14.72 18.81 -15.84
C VAL A 515 13.99 17.94 -16.85
N GLU A 516 13.79 16.65 -16.54
CA GLU A 516 13.03 15.75 -17.43
C GLU A 516 11.55 16.14 -17.52
N ILE A 517 10.91 16.50 -16.40
CA ILE A 517 9.55 17.05 -16.40
C ILE A 517 9.51 18.28 -17.29
N SER A 518 10.43 19.23 -17.15
CA SER A 518 10.45 20.43 -17.99
C SER A 518 10.59 20.10 -19.49
N LYS A 519 11.40 19.10 -19.86
CA LYS A 519 11.52 18.63 -21.25
C LYS A 519 10.22 18.02 -21.77
N VAL A 520 9.58 17.16 -20.96
CA VAL A 520 8.30 16.52 -21.30
C VAL A 520 7.21 17.59 -21.44
N MET A 521 7.13 18.52 -20.49
CA MET A 521 6.13 19.59 -20.44
C MET A 521 6.17 20.53 -21.65
N ASN A 522 7.35 20.75 -22.27
CA ASN A 522 7.46 21.51 -23.52
C ASN A 522 6.72 20.88 -24.71
N ARG A 523 6.32 19.60 -24.61
CA ARG A 523 5.55 18.88 -25.64
C ARG A 523 4.04 19.04 -25.50
N ILE A 524 3.54 19.59 -24.39
CA ILE A 524 2.09 19.74 -24.15
C ILE A 524 1.44 20.61 -25.21
N ASP A 525 2.03 21.77 -25.52
CA ASP A 525 1.42 22.71 -26.46
C ASP A 525 1.36 22.13 -27.89
N ALA A 526 2.34 21.31 -28.27
CA ALA A 526 2.33 20.58 -29.54
C ALA A 526 1.21 19.51 -29.56
N LEU A 527 1.06 18.75 -28.48
CA LEU A 527 0.01 17.74 -28.36
C LEU A 527 -1.40 18.35 -28.38
N GLU A 528 -1.59 19.49 -27.71
CA GLU A 528 -2.85 20.24 -27.71
C GLU A 528 -3.19 20.77 -29.12
N GLN A 529 -2.19 21.22 -29.88
CA GLN A 529 -2.37 21.61 -31.29
C GLN A 529 -2.75 20.41 -32.17
N GLU A 530 -2.14 19.24 -31.97
CA GLU A 530 -2.47 18.02 -32.71
C GLU A 530 -3.93 17.57 -32.44
N LEU A 531 -4.38 17.59 -31.18
CA LEU A 531 -5.77 17.27 -30.82
C LEU A 531 -6.78 18.23 -31.46
N ASN A 532 -6.50 19.53 -31.45
CA ASN A 532 -7.31 20.54 -32.12
C ASN A 532 -7.35 20.35 -33.64
N SER A 533 -6.21 20.00 -34.26
CA SER A 533 -6.13 19.68 -35.68
C SER A 533 -7.01 18.48 -36.03
N MET A 534 -6.98 17.43 -35.21
CA MET A 534 -7.79 16.22 -35.37
C MET A 534 -9.30 16.51 -35.26
N SER A 535 -9.71 17.36 -34.30
CA SER A 535 -11.10 17.87 -34.20
C SER A 535 -11.58 18.49 -35.52
N ASN A 536 -10.76 19.36 -36.13
CA ASN A 536 -11.11 20.02 -37.38
C ASN A 536 -11.21 19.01 -38.55
N GLN A 537 -10.33 18.02 -38.61
CA GLN A 537 -10.38 16.98 -39.63
C GLN A 537 -11.63 16.10 -39.52
N LEU A 538 -12.02 15.72 -38.30
CA LEU A 538 -13.26 15.00 -38.02
C LEU A 538 -14.49 15.78 -38.45
N GLU A 539 -14.56 17.09 -38.18
CA GLU A 539 -15.68 17.93 -38.60
C GLU A 539 -15.75 18.07 -40.13
N ILE A 540 -14.61 18.16 -40.82
CA ILE A 540 -14.57 18.15 -42.30
C ILE A 540 -15.09 16.81 -42.84
N LEU A 541 -14.63 15.69 -42.29
CA LEU A 541 -15.07 14.36 -42.70
C LEU A 541 -16.57 14.16 -42.46
N ARG A 542 -17.07 14.56 -41.28
CA ARG A 542 -18.50 14.53 -40.92
C ARG A 542 -19.34 15.24 -41.96
N ASN A 543 -18.98 16.48 -42.32
CA ASN A 543 -19.74 17.28 -43.28
C ASN A 543 -19.71 16.67 -44.69
N ASN A 544 -18.58 16.09 -45.10
CA ASN A 544 -18.46 15.40 -46.39
C ASN A 544 -19.35 14.15 -46.43
N LEU A 545 -19.26 13.26 -45.43
CA LEU A 545 -20.04 12.02 -45.39
C LEU A 545 -21.55 12.28 -45.24
N LEU A 546 -21.96 13.26 -44.43
CA LEU A 546 -23.39 13.63 -44.29
C LEU A 546 -23.97 14.24 -45.57
N SER A 547 -23.16 14.99 -46.32
CA SER A 547 -23.54 15.51 -47.64
C SER A 547 -23.76 14.37 -48.65
N GLN A 548 -22.90 13.34 -48.62
CA GLN A 548 -23.05 12.15 -49.47
C GLN A 548 -24.23 11.26 -49.06
N ALA A 549 -24.61 11.26 -47.77
CA ALA A 549 -25.73 10.50 -47.22
C ALA A 549 -27.06 11.28 -47.20
N GLN A 550 -27.22 12.32 -48.03
CA GLN A 550 -28.47 13.08 -48.11
C GLN A 550 -29.64 12.17 -48.52
N GLY A 551 -30.59 11.96 -47.60
CA GLY A 551 -31.81 11.18 -47.83
C GLY A 551 -31.87 9.80 -47.16
N ASP A 552 -30.79 9.36 -46.50
CA ASP A 552 -30.73 8.08 -45.78
C ASP A 552 -30.48 8.33 -44.28
N LEU A 553 -31.56 8.28 -43.49
CA LEU A 553 -31.52 8.59 -42.06
C LEU A 553 -30.69 7.57 -41.27
N ASP A 554 -30.65 6.31 -41.70
CA ASP A 554 -29.90 5.26 -41.02
C ASP A 554 -28.40 5.44 -41.24
N LYS A 555 -27.97 5.74 -42.48
CA LYS A 555 -26.56 6.09 -42.77
C LYS A 555 -26.12 7.37 -42.06
N GLN A 556 -26.98 8.39 -41.99
CA GLN A 556 -26.67 9.61 -41.24
C GLN A 556 -26.47 9.33 -39.74
N GLY A 557 -27.25 8.41 -39.16
CA GLY A 557 -27.06 7.94 -37.79
C GLY A 557 -25.71 7.24 -37.59
N GLN A 558 -25.34 6.34 -38.51
CA GLN A 558 -24.05 5.63 -38.48
C GLN A 558 -22.86 6.58 -38.59
N ILE A 559 -22.88 7.53 -39.52
CA ILE A 559 -21.82 8.53 -39.69
C ILE A 559 -21.65 9.36 -38.42
N LYS A 560 -22.75 9.82 -37.81
CA LYS A 560 -22.70 10.58 -36.55
C LYS A 560 -22.08 9.76 -35.42
N PHE A 561 -22.45 8.48 -35.32
CA PHE A 561 -21.88 7.56 -34.33
C PHE A 561 -20.36 7.36 -34.56
N ALA A 562 -19.94 7.07 -35.79
CA ALA A 562 -18.55 6.86 -36.15
C ALA A 562 -17.67 8.08 -35.87
N ILE A 563 -18.14 9.29 -36.20
CA ILE A 563 -17.46 10.55 -35.83
C ILE A 563 -17.37 10.73 -34.32
N LYS A 564 -18.46 10.43 -33.59
CA LYS A 564 -18.46 10.51 -32.12
C LYS A 564 -17.46 9.53 -31.50
N MET A 565 -17.36 8.32 -32.05
CA MET A 565 -16.41 7.31 -31.60
C MET A 565 -14.97 7.69 -31.90
N ALA A 566 -14.68 8.18 -33.11
CA ALA A 566 -13.35 8.66 -33.47
C ALA A 566 -12.89 9.82 -32.56
N ALA A 567 -13.80 10.72 -32.18
CA ALA A 567 -13.52 11.77 -31.21
C ALA A 567 -13.23 11.23 -29.80
N ALA A 568 -13.89 10.15 -29.38
CA ALA A 568 -13.60 9.46 -28.13
C ALA A 568 -12.23 8.74 -28.18
N LEU A 569 -11.89 8.10 -29.30
CA LEU A 569 -10.58 7.49 -29.54
C LEU A 569 -9.43 8.51 -29.46
N CYS A 570 -9.69 9.77 -29.84
CA CYS A 570 -8.73 10.87 -29.69
C CYS A 570 -8.52 11.29 -28.22
N GLN A 571 -9.38 10.91 -27.29
CA GLN A 571 -9.33 11.32 -25.87
C GLN A 571 -8.82 10.24 -24.93
N VAL A 572 -8.85 8.97 -25.35
CA VAL A 572 -8.32 7.86 -24.56
C VAL A 572 -6.80 7.77 -24.65
N VAL A 573 -6.19 7.09 -23.68
CA VAL A 573 -4.77 6.69 -23.71
C VAL A 573 -4.74 5.17 -23.82
N PRO A 574 -4.40 4.61 -24.99
CA PRO A 574 -4.31 3.16 -25.12
C PRO A 574 -3.19 2.63 -24.23
N VAL A 575 -3.49 1.61 -23.45
CA VAL A 575 -2.50 0.86 -22.67
C VAL A 575 -2.38 -0.55 -23.23
N GLY A 576 -1.14 -0.95 -23.50
CA GLY A 576 -0.85 -2.29 -24.00
C GLY A 576 -1.20 -3.35 -22.97
N GLN A 577 -1.50 -4.57 -23.45
CA GLN A 577 -1.57 -5.71 -22.55
C GLN A 577 -0.16 -6.23 -22.23
N PRO A 578 0.05 -6.64 -20.97
CA PRO A 578 -0.95 -6.77 -19.92
C PRO A 578 -1.05 -5.51 -19.06
N ALA A 579 -2.23 -5.32 -18.47
CA ALA A 579 -2.37 -4.43 -17.33
C ALA A 579 -2.26 -5.26 -16.04
N LEU A 580 -1.46 -4.81 -15.07
CA LEU A 580 -1.42 -5.39 -13.72
C LEU A 580 -2.68 -5.05 -12.89
N GLY A 581 -3.70 -4.43 -13.49
CA GLY A 581 -4.90 -3.97 -12.79
C GLY A 581 -6.08 -3.69 -13.72
N THR A 582 -7.18 -3.20 -13.16
CA THR A 582 -8.40 -2.89 -13.90
C THR A 582 -8.18 -1.70 -14.84
N VAL A 583 -8.41 -1.90 -16.14
CA VAL A 583 -8.47 -0.83 -17.16
C VAL A 583 -9.94 -0.56 -17.47
N GLY A 584 -10.31 0.68 -17.76
CA GLY A 584 -11.66 1.01 -18.24
C GLY A 584 -11.93 0.43 -19.62
N SER A 585 -13.20 0.23 -20.00
CA SER A 585 -13.55 -0.18 -21.37
C SER A 585 -13.74 1.03 -22.27
N LEU A 586 -13.46 0.88 -23.57
CA LEU A 586 -13.74 1.92 -24.56
C LEU A 586 -15.22 2.32 -24.55
N ALA A 587 -16.11 1.34 -24.38
CA ALA A 587 -17.55 1.55 -24.29
C ALA A 587 -17.92 2.51 -23.14
N SER A 588 -17.33 2.32 -21.95
CA SER A 588 -17.58 3.17 -20.79
C SER A 588 -17.09 4.61 -20.96
N VAL A 589 -16.01 4.81 -21.71
CA VAL A 589 -15.53 6.15 -22.04
C VAL A 589 -16.42 6.78 -23.10
N ALA A 590 -16.84 6.01 -24.10
CA ALA A 590 -17.67 6.45 -25.22
C ALA A 590 -19.10 6.85 -24.81
N THR A 591 -19.68 6.24 -23.76
CA THR A 591 -21.05 6.55 -23.31
C THR A 591 -21.23 8.03 -22.92
N ASP A 592 -20.20 8.68 -22.38
CA ASP A 592 -20.23 10.10 -22.04
C ASP A 592 -20.30 11.01 -23.28
N PHE A 593 -19.81 10.53 -24.43
CA PHE A 593 -19.73 11.28 -25.69
C PHE A 593 -20.91 11.02 -26.62
N ILE A 594 -21.48 9.82 -26.57
CA ILE A 594 -22.57 9.41 -27.46
C ILE A 594 -23.89 10.13 -27.12
N GLY A 595 -24.10 10.50 -25.84
CA GLY A 595 -25.31 11.17 -25.35
C GLY A 595 -25.42 12.69 -25.55
N GLY A 596 -24.43 13.35 -26.17
CA GLY A 596 -24.41 14.81 -26.39
C GLY A 596 -25.13 15.33 -27.64
N ASP A 597 -25.42 16.64 -27.65
CA ASP A 597 -26.21 17.38 -28.65
C ASP A 597 -25.80 17.11 -30.11
N ASP A 598 -26.78 16.89 -31.00
CA ASP A 598 -26.59 16.37 -32.37
C ASP A 598 -26.10 17.42 -33.39
N ALA A 599 -25.83 18.65 -32.93
CA ALA A 599 -25.54 19.79 -33.78
C ALA A 599 -24.08 19.84 -34.31
N GLY A 600 -23.08 19.31 -33.59
CA GLY A 600 -21.63 19.42 -33.91
C GLY A 600 -20.86 18.08 -33.87
N ALA A 601 -19.62 18.00 -34.39
CA ALA A 601 -18.69 16.96 -33.98
C ALA A 601 -18.30 17.17 -32.50
N PRO A 602 -18.06 16.09 -31.73
CA PRO A 602 -17.68 16.23 -30.33
C PRO A 602 -16.30 16.86 -30.18
N ASP A 603 -16.13 17.59 -29.08
CA ASP A 603 -14.84 18.13 -28.66
C ASP A 603 -13.84 17.00 -28.36
N THR A 604 -12.73 16.94 -29.10
CA THR A 604 -11.63 15.97 -28.88
C THR A 604 -10.65 16.42 -27.78
N VAL A 605 -10.84 17.61 -27.22
CA VAL A 605 -9.89 18.25 -26.32
C VAL A 605 -10.36 18.21 -24.87
N SER A 606 -11.61 18.56 -24.52
CA SER A 606 -12.07 18.79 -23.12
C SER A 606 -11.44 17.90 -22.04
N LYS A 607 -11.67 16.58 -22.03
CA LYS A 607 -11.15 15.69 -20.97
C LYS A 607 -9.62 15.61 -20.97
N MET A 608 -9.01 15.62 -22.15
CA MET A 608 -7.55 15.62 -22.31
C MET A 608 -6.93 16.97 -21.92
N GLY A 609 -7.59 18.09 -22.23
CA GLY A 609 -7.18 19.44 -21.87
C GLY A 609 -7.20 19.68 -20.36
N ASP A 610 -8.21 19.13 -19.67
CA ASP A 610 -8.24 19.10 -18.20
C ASP A 610 -7.04 18.33 -17.63
N MET A 611 -6.72 17.17 -18.22
CA MET A 611 -5.56 16.37 -17.83
C MET A 611 -4.25 17.14 -18.05
N LEU A 612 -4.06 17.74 -19.23
CA LEU A 612 -2.87 18.55 -19.56
C LEU A 612 -2.75 19.77 -18.63
N THR A 613 -3.87 20.36 -18.20
CA THR A 613 -3.89 21.45 -17.21
C THR A 613 -3.40 20.96 -15.84
N LYS A 614 -3.88 19.81 -15.36
CA LYS A 614 -3.37 19.19 -14.12
C LYS A 614 -1.88 18.88 -14.21
N ALA A 615 -1.40 18.41 -15.37
CA ALA A 615 0.02 18.18 -15.62
C ALA A 615 0.84 19.48 -15.54
N ARG A 616 0.30 20.61 -16.05
CA ARG A 616 0.92 21.95 -15.93
C ARG A 616 1.03 22.40 -14.48
N GLU A 617 0.01 22.17 -13.67
CA GLU A 617 0.03 22.48 -12.24
C GLU A 617 1.06 21.64 -11.48
N ALA A 618 1.10 20.33 -11.73
CA ALA A 618 2.11 19.43 -11.17
C ALA A 618 3.54 19.81 -11.60
N GLY A 619 3.74 20.19 -12.88
CA GLY A 619 5.02 20.67 -13.39
C GLY A 619 5.49 21.96 -12.71
N LYS A 620 4.57 22.87 -12.37
CA LYS A 620 4.90 24.08 -11.58
C LYS A 620 5.39 23.70 -10.17
N LYS A 621 4.72 22.76 -9.51
CA LYS A 621 5.12 22.24 -8.19
C LYS A 621 6.48 21.52 -8.26
N ALA A 622 6.72 20.75 -9.32
CA ALA A 622 8.02 20.13 -9.58
C ALA A 622 9.16 21.16 -9.68
N LYS A 623 8.91 22.28 -10.36
CA LYS A 623 9.87 23.39 -10.48
C LYS A 623 10.18 24.07 -9.16
N GLU A 624 9.18 24.21 -8.28
CA GLU A 624 9.38 24.69 -6.91
C GLU A 624 10.27 23.72 -6.11
N ALA A 625 10.04 22.41 -6.25
CA ALA A 625 10.87 21.36 -5.65
C ALA A 625 12.32 21.33 -6.17
N GLY A 626 12.52 21.40 -7.49
CA GLY A 626 13.85 21.42 -8.10
C GLY A 626 14.68 22.63 -7.68
N LYS A 627 14.05 23.81 -7.52
CA LYS A 627 14.74 25.02 -7.03
C LYS A 627 15.25 24.85 -5.60
N GLU A 628 14.48 24.22 -4.72
CA GLU A 628 14.92 23.99 -3.34
C GLU A 628 16.02 22.92 -3.28
N ALA A 629 15.85 21.83 -4.02
CA ALA A 629 16.87 20.79 -4.16
C ALA A 629 18.22 21.35 -4.65
N GLY A 630 18.18 22.30 -5.59
CA GLY A 630 19.36 23.00 -6.09
C GLY A 630 20.10 23.82 -5.03
N LYS A 631 19.40 24.35 -4.01
CA LYS A 631 20.03 25.06 -2.89
C LYS A 631 20.71 24.09 -1.93
N GLU A 632 20.11 22.91 -1.71
CA GLU A 632 20.69 21.90 -0.81
C GLU A 632 21.97 21.27 -1.34
N LYS A 633 22.08 21.08 -2.66
CA LYS A 633 23.23 20.44 -3.33
C LYS A 633 24.58 21.14 -3.07
N GLY A 634 24.58 22.38 -2.55
CA GLY A 634 25.77 23.13 -2.14
C GLY A 634 25.84 23.47 -0.64
N SER A 635 24.91 22.99 0.17
CA SER A 635 24.79 23.34 1.58
C SER A 635 25.57 22.37 2.49
N ALA A 636 26.15 22.89 3.57
CA ALA A 636 26.79 22.05 4.58
C ALA A 636 25.72 21.31 5.40
N PRO A 637 25.96 20.05 5.83
CA PRO A 637 25.03 19.33 6.71
C PRO A 637 24.66 20.15 7.94
N ALA A 638 23.39 20.05 8.36
CA ALA A 638 22.89 20.74 9.55
C ALA A 638 23.77 20.42 10.77
N LYS A 639 24.28 21.47 11.43
CA LYS A 639 25.23 21.32 12.55
C LYS A 639 24.54 21.28 13.91
N ASP A 640 23.31 21.78 13.96
CA ASP A 640 22.49 21.89 15.16
C ASP A 640 20.99 21.87 14.83
N ALA A 641 20.17 21.61 15.86
CA ALA A 641 18.73 21.42 15.72
C ALA A 641 18.01 22.63 15.09
N GLN A 642 18.55 23.84 15.20
CA GLN A 642 17.95 25.02 14.58
C GLN A 642 18.17 25.02 13.07
N SER A 643 19.41 24.78 12.61
CA SER A 643 19.70 24.63 11.20
C SER A 643 18.94 23.46 10.55
N ALA A 644 18.72 22.36 11.29
CA ALA A 644 17.88 21.27 10.85
C ALA A 644 16.38 21.65 10.78
N LYS A 645 15.88 22.43 11.74
CA LYS A 645 14.49 22.92 11.74
C LYS A 645 14.20 23.80 10.52
N ASP A 646 15.14 24.67 10.17
CA ASP A 646 15.01 25.56 9.01
C ASP A 646 14.94 24.76 7.70
N GLY A 647 15.77 23.71 7.57
CA GLY A 647 15.75 22.78 6.44
C GLY A 647 14.43 22.00 6.33
N VAL A 648 13.94 21.44 7.44
CA VAL A 648 12.62 20.77 7.52
C VAL A 648 11.51 21.70 7.06
N SER A 649 11.52 22.95 7.54
CA SER A 649 10.51 23.93 7.21
C SER A 649 10.54 24.33 5.72
N ALA A 650 11.71 24.34 5.09
CA ALA A 650 11.87 24.60 3.67
C ALA A 650 11.25 23.47 2.83
N TRP A 651 11.60 22.22 3.12
CA TRP A 651 11.06 21.06 2.40
C TRP A 651 9.56 20.90 2.58
N ALA A 652 9.04 21.07 3.81
CA ALA A 652 7.61 21.00 4.08
C ALA A 652 6.81 22.02 3.24
N LYS A 653 7.29 23.26 3.13
CA LYS A 653 6.66 24.32 2.31
C LYS A 653 6.69 24.01 0.82
N VAL A 654 7.77 23.37 0.36
CA VAL A 654 8.00 23.08 -1.06
C VAL A 654 7.14 21.91 -1.55
N GLY A 655 6.91 20.90 -0.70
CA GLY A 655 6.01 19.80 -1.07
C GLY A 655 4.54 20.08 -0.79
N ASP A 656 4.21 21.21 -0.18
CA ASP A 656 2.82 21.60 0.01
C ASP A 656 2.09 21.66 -1.35
N GLY A 657 1.11 20.77 -1.51
CA GLY A 657 0.38 20.60 -2.76
C GLY A 657 1.08 19.78 -3.85
N LEU A 658 2.32 19.29 -3.66
CA LEU A 658 2.98 18.41 -4.63
C LEU A 658 2.29 17.04 -4.70
N GLY A 659 2.13 16.35 -3.56
CA GLY A 659 1.45 15.05 -3.50
C GLY A 659 0.03 15.08 -4.13
N PRO A 660 -0.83 16.05 -3.79
CA PRO A 660 -2.15 16.21 -4.40
C PRO A 660 -2.08 16.47 -5.90
N ALA A 661 -1.13 17.28 -6.38
CA ALA A 661 -0.97 17.53 -7.81
C ALA A 661 -0.57 16.25 -8.56
N LEU A 662 0.37 15.46 -8.02
CA LEU A 662 0.75 14.16 -8.59
C LEU A 662 -0.43 13.18 -8.62
N SER A 663 -1.17 13.10 -7.50
CA SER A 663 -2.37 12.29 -7.37
C SER A 663 -3.44 12.66 -8.42
N GLN A 664 -3.73 13.95 -8.60
CA GLN A 664 -4.72 14.42 -9.57
C GLN A 664 -4.36 14.08 -11.02
N VAL A 665 -3.07 14.17 -11.38
CA VAL A 665 -2.61 13.74 -12.70
C VAL A 665 -2.82 12.23 -12.87
N SER A 666 -2.44 11.45 -11.86
CA SER A 666 -2.59 9.99 -11.91
C SER A 666 -4.06 9.52 -11.96
N GLN A 667 -4.95 10.12 -11.16
CA GLN A 667 -6.39 9.85 -11.21
C GLN A 667 -6.98 10.25 -12.57
N GLY A 668 -6.57 11.41 -13.10
CA GLY A 668 -7.01 11.88 -14.42
C GLY A 668 -6.57 10.95 -15.55
N LEU A 669 -5.34 10.44 -15.49
CA LEU A 669 -4.82 9.48 -16.46
C LEU A 669 -5.56 8.13 -16.39
N GLN A 670 -5.77 7.60 -15.18
CA GLN A 670 -6.49 6.33 -14.99
C GLN A 670 -7.88 6.34 -15.62
N ALA A 671 -8.60 7.46 -15.53
CA ALA A 671 -9.93 7.62 -16.12
C ALA A 671 -9.94 7.62 -17.66
N LEU A 672 -8.78 7.79 -18.31
CA LEU A 672 -8.63 7.83 -19.76
C LEU A 672 -7.98 6.57 -20.34
N GLN A 673 -7.48 5.66 -19.49
CA GLN A 673 -6.81 4.43 -19.93
C GLN A 673 -7.82 3.40 -20.45
N VAL A 674 -7.56 2.88 -21.64
CA VAL A 674 -8.38 1.87 -22.33
C VAL A 674 -7.46 0.80 -22.95
N PRO A 675 -7.85 -0.49 -23.00
CA PRO A 675 -7.04 -1.52 -23.65
C PRO A 675 -6.73 -1.16 -25.11
N GLN A 676 -5.44 -1.22 -25.47
CA GLN A 676 -4.99 -0.95 -26.85
C GLN A 676 -5.71 -1.85 -27.88
N SER A 677 -6.06 -3.08 -27.50
CA SER A 677 -6.81 -4.01 -28.36
C SER A 677 -8.21 -3.51 -28.71
N GLU A 678 -8.91 -2.85 -27.77
CA GLU A 678 -10.24 -2.27 -28.04
C GLU A 678 -10.14 -1.03 -28.94
N VAL A 679 -9.13 -0.19 -28.69
CA VAL A 679 -8.83 0.98 -29.53
C VAL A 679 -8.52 0.55 -30.97
N GLU A 680 -7.67 -0.45 -31.16
CA GLU A 680 -7.30 -0.93 -32.49
C GLU A 680 -8.47 -1.63 -33.21
N ALA A 681 -9.27 -2.43 -32.50
CA ALA A 681 -10.45 -3.06 -33.07
C ALA A 681 -11.46 -2.03 -33.59
N GLU A 682 -11.64 -0.93 -32.86
CA GLU A 682 -12.53 0.16 -33.26
C GLU A 682 -11.96 0.99 -34.42
N LEU A 683 -10.65 1.24 -34.45
CA LEU A 683 -10.01 1.92 -35.57
C LEU A 683 -10.12 1.12 -36.87
N GLN A 684 -9.91 -0.21 -36.80
CA GLN A 684 -10.13 -1.10 -37.94
C GLN A 684 -11.60 -1.10 -38.39
N ARG A 685 -12.55 -0.92 -37.47
CA ARG A 685 -13.98 -0.85 -37.79
C ARG A 685 -14.27 0.42 -38.58
N LEU A 686 -13.67 1.54 -38.19
CA LEU A 686 -13.82 2.79 -38.95
C LEU A 686 -13.21 2.65 -40.36
N GLU A 687 -12.05 1.99 -40.49
CA GLU A 687 -11.44 1.71 -41.80
C GLU A 687 -12.28 0.78 -42.68
N SER A 688 -13.09 -0.12 -42.11
CA SER A 688 -13.98 -0.99 -42.90
C SER A 688 -15.16 -0.23 -43.51
N GLU A 689 -15.58 0.89 -42.92
CA GLU A 689 -16.78 1.64 -43.34
C GLU A 689 -16.60 2.38 -44.67
N SER A 690 -15.46 3.05 -44.88
CA SER A 690 -15.20 3.81 -46.11
C SER A 690 -13.71 4.09 -46.35
N GLU A 691 -13.31 4.41 -47.57
CA GLU A 691 -11.91 4.77 -47.88
C GLU A 691 -11.50 6.12 -47.27
N GLU A 692 -12.44 7.03 -47.04
CA GLU A 692 -12.20 8.33 -46.41
C GLU A 692 -11.73 8.20 -44.95
N TRP A 693 -12.04 7.09 -44.28
CA TRP A 693 -11.59 6.79 -42.92
C TRP A 693 -10.12 6.36 -42.83
N ASN A 694 -9.56 5.73 -43.87
CA ASN A 694 -8.22 5.12 -43.83
C ASN A 694 -7.14 6.12 -43.38
N LYS A 695 -7.18 7.34 -43.91
CA LYS A 695 -6.23 8.39 -43.53
C LYS A 695 -6.41 8.83 -42.09
N LEU A 696 -7.67 9.04 -41.67
CA LEU A 696 -7.98 9.58 -40.34
C LEU A 696 -7.72 8.56 -39.24
N ALA A 697 -8.04 7.28 -39.48
CA ALA A 697 -7.73 6.19 -38.56
C ALA A 697 -6.22 6.07 -38.34
N LYS A 698 -5.41 6.20 -39.40
CA LYS A 698 -3.95 6.27 -39.30
C LYS A 698 -3.50 7.48 -38.47
N ASP A 699 -3.99 8.67 -38.76
CA ASP A 699 -3.61 9.88 -38.01
C ASP A 699 -4.02 9.78 -36.52
N ILE A 700 -5.13 9.09 -36.20
CA ILE A 700 -5.55 8.79 -34.81
C ILE A 700 -4.61 7.78 -34.14
N ARG A 701 -4.17 6.71 -34.84
CA ARG A 701 -3.15 5.77 -34.30
C ARG A 701 -1.87 6.50 -33.93
N ASP A 702 -1.35 7.28 -34.86
CA ASP A 702 -0.12 8.06 -34.68
C ASP A 702 -0.22 9.03 -33.49
N LEU A 703 -1.38 9.70 -33.32
CA LEU A 703 -1.66 10.56 -32.18
C LEU A 703 -1.73 9.76 -30.87
N ASN A 704 -2.39 8.61 -30.90
CA ASN A 704 -2.56 7.72 -29.74
C ASN A 704 -1.20 7.17 -29.24
N GLU A 705 -0.31 6.76 -30.14
CA GLU A 705 1.05 6.34 -29.79
C GLU A 705 1.83 7.49 -29.14
N ARG A 706 1.79 8.70 -29.72
CA ARG A 706 2.47 9.87 -29.15
C ARG A 706 1.92 10.25 -27.78
N LYS A 707 0.61 10.16 -27.55
CA LYS A 707 -0.03 10.38 -26.24
C LYS A 707 0.42 9.34 -25.21
N ALA A 708 0.39 8.06 -25.56
CA ALA A 708 0.83 6.99 -24.68
C ALA A 708 2.29 7.19 -24.26
N ALA A 709 3.18 7.49 -25.21
CA ALA A 709 4.58 7.79 -24.92
C ALA A 709 4.76 9.06 -24.06
N PHE A 710 4.00 10.12 -24.35
CA PHE A 710 4.03 11.35 -23.54
C PHE A 710 3.64 11.08 -22.08
N PHE A 711 2.52 10.36 -21.85
CA PHE A 711 2.05 10.08 -20.50
C PHE A 711 2.92 9.08 -19.76
N SER A 712 3.49 8.08 -20.44
CA SER A 712 4.50 7.20 -19.84
C SER A 712 5.67 8.02 -19.29
N ASN A 713 6.32 8.83 -20.15
CA ASN A 713 7.47 9.64 -19.75
C ASN A 713 7.13 10.64 -18.63
N LEU A 714 5.92 11.22 -18.66
CA LEU A 714 5.46 12.13 -17.63
C LEU A 714 5.27 11.42 -16.29
N MET A 715 4.66 10.23 -16.30
CA MET A 715 4.49 9.42 -15.11
C MET A 715 5.83 8.99 -14.53
N ASP A 716 6.77 8.51 -15.35
CA ASP A 716 8.09 8.10 -14.88
C ASP A 716 8.84 9.25 -14.21
N ALA A 717 8.81 10.44 -14.83
CA ALA A 717 9.47 11.62 -14.29
C ALA A 717 8.79 12.13 -13.00
N PHE A 718 7.45 12.09 -12.92
CA PHE A 718 6.71 12.44 -11.71
C PHE A 718 6.89 11.44 -10.57
N GLN A 719 6.99 10.15 -10.89
CA GLN A 719 7.28 9.13 -9.90
C GLN A 719 8.68 9.34 -9.31
N SER A 720 9.69 9.52 -10.17
CA SER A 720 11.06 9.80 -9.71
C SER A 720 11.13 11.09 -8.87
N LEU A 721 10.38 12.12 -9.24
CA LEU A 721 10.25 13.34 -8.45
C LEU A 721 9.62 13.07 -7.09
N GLY A 722 8.48 12.39 -7.05
CA GLY A 722 7.75 12.08 -5.82
C GLY A 722 8.57 11.24 -4.85
N ASP A 723 9.27 10.22 -5.36
CA ASP A 723 10.18 9.37 -4.59
C ASP A 723 11.37 10.15 -4.03
N GLY A 724 12.02 10.95 -4.88
CA GLY A 724 13.14 11.79 -4.47
C GLY A 724 12.70 12.80 -3.40
N TYR A 725 11.56 13.47 -3.61
CA TYR A 725 11.04 14.46 -2.66
C TYR A 725 10.65 13.81 -1.33
N ALA A 726 9.90 12.70 -1.35
CA ALA A 726 9.50 11.99 -0.13
C ALA A 726 10.72 11.55 0.70
N ARG A 727 11.77 11.06 0.04
CA ARG A 727 13.04 10.71 0.69
C ARG A 727 13.72 11.92 1.32
N VAL A 728 13.91 13.03 0.60
CA VAL A 728 14.57 14.21 1.17
C VAL A 728 13.77 14.78 2.34
N SER A 729 12.45 14.96 2.17
CA SER A 729 11.58 15.51 3.20
C SER A 729 11.56 14.64 4.46
N SER A 730 11.47 13.32 4.28
CA SER A 730 11.54 12.37 5.39
C SER A 730 12.90 12.38 6.09
N ASN A 731 14.00 12.42 5.34
CA ASN A 731 15.34 12.46 5.91
C ASN A 731 15.58 13.77 6.67
N ALA A 732 15.11 14.91 6.15
CA ALA A 732 15.19 16.19 6.84
C ALA A 732 14.46 16.14 8.19
N ALA A 733 13.24 15.58 8.22
CA ALA A 733 12.47 15.40 9.45
C ALA A 733 13.22 14.50 10.46
N ALA A 734 13.74 13.37 9.99
CA ALA A 734 14.52 12.46 10.81
C ALA A 734 15.79 13.12 11.38
N VAL A 735 16.53 13.90 10.57
CA VAL A 735 17.71 14.64 11.02
C VAL A 735 17.34 15.66 12.09
N PHE A 736 16.26 16.43 11.93
CA PHE A 736 15.80 17.37 12.94
C PHE A 736 15.46 16.68 14.27
N ILE A 737 14.66 15.60 14.22
CA ILE A 737 14.25 14.85 15.41
C ILE A 737 15.47 14.24 16.10
N MET A 738 16.39 13.61 15.36
CA MET A 738 17.60 13.02 15.91
C MET A 738 18.55 14.08 16.49
N GLN A 739 18.67 15.27 15.89
CA GLN A 739 19.48 16.36 16.44
C GLN A 739 18.87 16.94 17.72
N GLN A 740 17.54 17.03 17.78
CA GLN A 740 16.84 17.45 18.99
C GLN A 740 17.08 16.44 20.12
N GLU A 741 16.95 15.14 19.86
CA GLU A 741 17.17 14.10 20.87
C GLU A 741 18.64 13.99 21.30
N ARG A 742 19.58 14.11 20.35
CA ARG A 742 21.02 14.14 20.64
C ARG A 742 21.41 15.25 21.61
N SER A 743 20.67 16.37 21.62
CA SER A 743 20.91 17.50 22.53
C SER A 743 20.42 17.26 23.97
N LYS A 744 19.51 16.30 24.19
CA LYS A 744 18.81 16.11 25.47
C LYS A 744 19.55 15.22 26.49
N ASN A 745 20.69 14.60 26.14
CA ASN A 745 21.49 13.74 27.03
C ASN A 745 20.67 12.66 27.78
N HIS A 746 19.63 12.11 27.14
CA HIS A 746 18.81 11.04 27.71
C HIS A 746 19.40 9.66 27.37
N GLY A 747 19.24 8.69 28.29
CA GLY A 747 19.61 7.28 28.04
C GLY A 747 18.58 6.48 27.22
N LYS A 748 17.39 7.05 26.95
CA LYS A 748 16.36 6.47 26.05
C LYS A 748 15.89 7.50 25.04
N LEU A 749 15.77 7.08 23.78
CA LEU A 749 15.15 7.87 22.72
C LEU A 749 13.64 7.92 22.92
N ASN A 750 13.02 9.06 22.59
CA ASN A 750 11.57 9.14 22.51
C ASN A 750 11.02 8.22 21.38
N PRO A 751 9.74 7.79 21.43
CA PRO A 751 9.17 6.88 20.44
C PRO A 751 9.25 7.37 18.99
N VAL A 752 9.08 8.68 18.76
CA VAL A 752 9.12 9.29 17.42
C VAL A 752 10.53 9.22 16.81
N ALA A 753 11.55 9.51 17.61
CA ALA A 753 12.95 9.40 17.20
C ALA A 753 13.35 7.95 16.92
N MET A 754 12.84 7.00 17.71
CA MET A 754 13.01 5.58 17.38
C MET A 754 12.29 5.20 16.08
N GLY A 755 11.11 5.77 15.83
CA GLY A 755 10.41 5.66 14.54
C GLY A 755 11.31 6.05 13.37
N CYS A 756 12.00 7.19 13.46
CA CYS A 756 12.95 7.63 12.42
C CYS A 756 14.14 6.68 12.23
N VAL A 757 14.72 6.15 13.32
CA VAL A 757 15.80 5.15 13.24
C VAL A 757 15.33 3.87 12.53
N ARG A 758 14.12 3.40 12.85
CA ARG A 758 13.55 2.22 12.19
C ARG A 758 13.25 2.47 10.73
N GLN A 759 12.78 3.66 10.38
CA GLN A 759 12.55 4.04 8.99
C GLN A 759 13.85 3.97 8.18
N MET A 760 14.98 4.43 8.74
CA MET A 760 16.29 4.28 8.13
C MET A 760 16.65 2.80 7.88
N GLY A 761 16.38 1.93 8.86
CA GLY A 761 16.53 0.48 8.70
C GLY A 761 15.63 -0.10 7.60
N GLN A 762 14.35 0.29 7.57
CA GLN A 762 13.39 -0.15 6.54
C GLN A 762 13.80 0.30 5.13
N GLN A 763 14.24 1.54 4.95
CA GLN A 763 14.77 2.02 3.66
C GLN A 763 15.97 1.20 3.21
N SER A 764 16.88 0.89 4.13
CA SER A 764 18.03 0.02 3.86
C SER A 764 17.60 -1.39 3.44
N ARG A 765 16.56 -1.96 4.07
CA ARG A 765 15.95 -3.23 3.67
C ARG A 765 15.32 -3.14 2.27
N LEU A 766 14.60 -2.07 1.95
CA LEU A 766 13.97 -1.88 0.64
C LEU A 766 15.00 -1.75 -0.49
N THR A 767 16.12 -1.07 -0.24
CA THR A 767 17.25 -1.02 -1.18
C THR A 767 17.78 -2.42 -1.48
N LEU A 768 17.91 -3.28 -0.48
CA LEU A 768 18.32 -4.67 -0.69
C LEU A 768 17.29 -5.46 -1.50
N LEU A 769 16.02 -5.29 -1.18
CA LEU A 769 14.93 -5.95 -1.90
C LEU A 769 14.87 -5.52 -3.36
N ARG A 770 15.16 -4.26 -3.67
CA ARG A 770 15.26 -3.76 -5.03
C ARG A 770 16.36 -4.48 -5.83
N HIS A 771 17.53 -4.68 -5.24
CA HIS A 771 18.62 -5.39 -5.91
C HIS A 771 18.37 -6.89 -6.02
N LEU A 772 17.74 -7.51 -5.01
CA LEU A 772 17.24 -8.88 -5.10
C LEU A 772 16.20 -9.02 -6.21
N TYR A 773 15.28 -8.06 -6.30
CA TYR A 773 14.26 -7.98 -7.34
C TYR A 773 14.90 -7.92 -8.73
N PHE A 774 15.90 -7.06 -8.97
CA PHE A 774 16.60 -7.02 -10.25
C PHE A 774 17.30 -8.35 -10.58
N MET A 775 17.94 -8.99 -9.60
CA MET A 775 18.55 -10.30 -9.80
C MET A 775 17.51 -11.37 -10.14
N VAL A 776 16.37 -11.39 -9.43
CA VAL A 776 15.27 -12.33 -9.69
C VAL A 776 14.68 -12.09 -11.07
N LYS A 777 14.41 -10.84 -11.46
CA LYS A 777 13.87 -10.51 -12.78
C LYS A 777 14.83 -10.89 -13.90
N ALA A 778 16.13 -10.62 -13.72
CA ALA A 778 17.14 -11.05 -14.67
C ALA A 778 17.15 -12.57 -14.82
N TYR A 779 17.00 -13.33 -13.73
CA TYR A 779 16.84 -14.79 -13.77
C TYR A 779 15.55 -15.21 -14.50
N GLU A 780 14.40 -14.61 -14.14
CA GLU A 780 13.09 -14.93 -14.72
C GLU A 780 13.07 -14.70 -16.23
N THR A 781 13.65 -13.59 -16.72
CA THR A 781 13.67 -13.27 -18.16
C THR A 781 14.77 -14.02 -18.92
N THR A 782 15.81 -14.51 -18.23
CA THR A 782 16.79 -15.45 -18.80
C THR A 782 16.15 -16.80 -19.09
N VAL A 783 15.56 -17.39 -18.05
CA VAL A 783 15.15 -18.80 -18.03
C VAL A 783 13.69 -18.97 -18.41
N LEU A 784 12.87 -17.94 -18.27
CA LEU A 784 11.41 -17.98 -18.36
C LEU A 784 10.80 -18.98 -17.38
N LYS A 785 11.14 -18.81 -16.10
CA LYS A 785 10.59 -19.58 -14.97
C LYS A 785 10.67 -18.76 -13.69
N SER A 786 9.67 -18.86 -12.83
CA SER A 786 9.68 -18.19 -11.52
C SER A 786 10.65 -18.87 -10.55
N ILE A 787 11.12 -18.12 -9.56
CA ILE A 787 12.07 -18.60 -8.57
C ILE A 787 11.61 -18.25 -7.15
N LYS A 788 11.82 -19.18 -6.22
CA LYS A 788 11.56 -18.95 -4.81
C LYS A 788 12.85 -18.55 -4.12
N VAL A 789 12.91 -17.29 -3.68
CA VAL A 789 14.00 -16.73 -2.87
C VAL A 789 13.48 -16.27 -1.51
N ASP A 790 14.37 -16.08 -0.53
CA ASP A 790 14.00 -15.44 0.74
C ASP A 790 13.87 -13.93 0.54
N TRP A 791 12.65 -13.49 0.20
CA TRP A 791 12.28 -12.08 0.08
C TRP A 791 12.15 -11.38 1.43
N LYS A 792 11.98 -12.10 2.55
CA LYS A 792 11.77 -11.48 3.86
C LYS A 792 13.09 -11.24 4.59
N LEU A 793 14.18 -11.85 4.11
CA LEU A 793 15.52 -11.78 4.71
C LEU A 793 15.47 -12.20 6.19
N THR A 794 14.65 -13.20 6.51
CA THR A 794 14.29 -13.54 7.89
C THR A 794 15.49 -14.03 8.69
N GLU A 795 16.35 -14.85 8.08
CA GLU A 795 17.58 -15.34 8.72
C GLU A 795 18.55 -14.20 9.06
N VAL A 796 18.54 -13.13 8.26
CA VAL A 796 19.34 -11.94 8.52
C VAL A 796 18.79 -11.19 9.72
N ALA A 797 17.48 -10.97 9.77
CA ALA A 797 16.84 -10.31 10.89
C ALA A 797 17.11 -11.07 12.19
N ASP A 798 17.01 -12.41 12.17
CA ASP A 798 17.32 -13.26 13.31
C ASP A 798 18.80 -13.17 13.73
N LYS A 799 19.72 -13.16 12.76
CA LYS A 799 21.14 -13.05 13.08
C LYS A 799 21.54 -11.66 13.57
N ILE A 800 20.95 -10.60 13.03
CA ILE A 800 21.06 -9.25 13.57
C ILE A 800 20.61 -9.27 15.03
N ASN A 801 19.42 -9.81 15.32
CA ASN A 801 18.93 -9.93 16.70
C ASN A 801 19.86 -10.73 17.60
N GLU A 802 20.53 -11.78 17.10
CA GLU A 802 21.54 -12.53 17.83
C GLU A 802 22.80 -11.70 18.13
N LEU A 803 23.35 -11.01 17.12
CA LEU A 803 24.53 -10.14 17.28
C LEU A 803 24.26 -9.00 18.26
N LEU A 804 23.01 -8.52 18.32
CA LEU A 804 22.59 -7.47 19.23
C LEU A 804 22.47 -7.92 20.70
N LYS A 805 22.52 -9.22 20.98
CA LYS A 805 22.50 -9.74 22.37
C LYS A 805 23.82 -9.49 23.11
N SER A 806 24.97 -9.37 22.43
CA SER A 806 26.27 -9.23 23.10
C SER A 806 26.39 -7.90 23.89
N GLU A 807 27.03 -7.96 25.06
CA GLU A 807 27.19 -6.81 25.99
C GLU A 807 28.32 -5.84 25.62
N ASP A 808 29.00 -6.05 24.49
CA ASP A 808 30.17 -5.24 24.11
C ASP A 808 29.81 -3.77 23.79
N GLU A 809 30.76 -2.88 24.10
CA GLU A 809 30.71 -1.42 23.84
C GLU A 809 30.60 -1.08 22.35
N PHE A 810 29.96 0.04 22.03
CA PHE A 810 29.82 0.53 20.66
C PHE A 810 31.15 0.97 20.03
N ASN A 811 31.57 0.32 18.95
CA ASN A 811 32.63 0.83 18.08
C ASN A 811 32.25 0.73 16.59
N ALA A 812 32.38 1.82 15.83
CA ALA A 812 32.16 1.83 14.38
C ALA A 812 32.99 0.75 13.65
N ALA A 813 34.21 0.48 14.11
CA ALA A 813 35.04 -0.60 13.57
C ALA A 813 34.47 -2.00 13.87
N SER A 814 33.73 -2.17 14.97
CA SER A 814 33.05 -3.43 15.29
C SER A 814 31.77 -3.63 14.46
N LEU A 815 31.08 -2.55 14.08
CA LEU A 815 29.92 -2.58 13.19
C LEU A 815 30.30 -3.11 11.80
N ASP A 816 31.40 -2.61 11.22
CA ASP A 816 31.89 -3.08 9.91
C ASP A 816 32.30 -4.57 9.97
N LEU A 817 32.91 -4.99 11.07
CA LEU A 817 33.27 -6.39 11.31
C LEU A 817 32.03 -7.29 11.48
N GLN A 818 31.02 -6.84 12.24
CA GLN A 818 29.76 -7.57 12.44
C GLN A 818 28.91 -7.63 11.17
N ALA A 819 28.93 -6.58 10.34
CA ALA A 819 28.27 -6.60 9.03
C ALA A 819 28.86 -7.70 8.13
N THR A 820 30.17 -7.94 8.22
CA THR A 820 30.86 -9.02 7.50
C THR A 820 30.35 -10.41 7.93
N VAL A 821 29.94 -10.59 9.19
CA VAL A 821 29.37 -11.85 9.71
C VAL A 821 28.00 -12.16 9.09
N LEU A 822 27.29 -11.13 8.62
CA LEU A 822 25.97 -11.28 8.00
C LEU A 822 26.04 -11.54 6.48
N GLU A 823 27.17 -11.28 5.81
CA GLU A 823 27.33 -11.48 4.36
C GLU A 823 26.95 -12.91 3.89
N PRO A 824 27.34 -14.01 4.58
CA PRO A 824 26.99 -15.37 4.15
C PRO A 824 25.48 -15.66 4.12
N LEU A 825 24.66 -14.95 4.90
CA LEU A 825 23.21 -15.16 4.94
C LEU A 825 22.52 -14.64 3.67
N TYR A 826 23.06 -13.56 3.08
CA TYR A 826 22.61 -13.05 1.78
C TYR A 826 23.11 -13.89 0.61
N GLN A 827 24.25 -14.55 0.78
CA GLN A 827 24.82 -15.47 -0.21
C GLN A 827 23.87 -16.65 -0.49
N LYS A 828 22.95 -16.99 0.42
CA LYS A 828 21.96 -18.05 0.19
C LYS A 828 20.99 -17.75 -0.96
N ASN A 829 20.54 -16.50 -1.11
CA ASN A 829 19.71 -16.11 -2.27
C ASN A 829 20.51 -16.21 -3.57
N LEU A 830 21.78 -15.79 -3.53
CA LEU A 830 22.72 -15.95 -4.65
C LEU A 830 22.96 -17.42 -5.01
N ASP A 831 23.15 -18.28 -4.01
CA ASP A 831 23.37 -19.70 -4.22
C ASP A 831 22.10 -20.40 -4.72
N THR A 832 20.92 -19.95 -4.27
CA THR A 832 19.61 -20.41 -4.79
C THR A 832 19.47 -20.08 -6.27
N VAL A 833 19.71 -18.81 -6.65
CA VAL A 833 19.70 -18.38 -8.06
C VAL A 833 20.73 -19.16 -8.88
N ARG A 834 21.95 -19.33 -8.36
CA ARG A 834 23.03 -20.05 -9.04
C ARG A 834 22.67 -21.52 -9.29
N ASN A 835 22.21 -22.23 -8.26
CA ASN A 835 21.86 -23.64 -8.38
C ASN A 835 20.67 -23.83 -9.32
N GLN A 836 19.64 -23.00 -9.18
CA GLN A 836 18.45 -23.08 -10.03
C GLN A 836 18.76 -22.72 -11.49
N LEU A 837 19.71 -21.81 -11.74
CA LEU A 837 20.19 -21.50 -13.09
C LEU A 837 20.91 -22.69 -13.73
N LEU A 838 21.75 -23.41 -12.98
CA LEU A 838 22.43 -24.61 -13.49
C LEU A 838 21.43 -25.72 -13.87
N ASP A 839 20.31 -25.81 -13.14
CA ASP A 839 19.28 -26.81 -13.41
C ASP A 839 18.35 -26.41 -14.57
N ASP A 840 17.99 -25.13 -14.67
CA ASP A 840 16.95 -24.68 -15.60
C ASP A 840 17.47 -24.08 -16.92
N PHE A 841 18.75 -23.72 -17.01
CA PHE A 841 19.32 -23.14 -18.22
C PHE A 841 19.75 -24.22 -19.23
N SER A 842 19.33 -24.08 -20.48
CA SER A 842 19.74 -24.96 -21.58
C SER A 842 20.95 -24.40 -22.32
N PHE A 843 22.02 -25.19 -22.42
CA PHE A 843 23.23 -24.81 -23.16
C PHE A 843 23.16 -25.13 -24.67
N ASN A 844 21.99 -25.52 -25.20
CA ASN A 844 21.82 -26.04 -26.56
C ASN A 844 21.36 -24.97 -27.58
N GLU A 845 21.72 -23.70 -27.38
CA GLU A 845 21.35 -22.61 -28.29
C GLU A 845 22.15 -22.65 -29.61
N THR A 846 21.49 -22.30 -30.71
CA THR A 846 22.10 -22.11 -32.03
C THR A 846 21.70 -20.76 -32.60
N THR A 847 22.61 -20.12 -33.35
CA THR A 847 22.28 -18.89 -34.10
C THR A 847 21.80 -19.25 -35.49
N ILE A 848 20.62 -18.79 -35.86
CA ILE A 848 20.03 -18.91 -37.20
C ILE A 848 20.00 -17.55 -37.89
N THR A 849 19.92 -17.57 -39.22
CA THR A 849 19.85 -16.36 -40.05
C THR A 849 18.53 -16.33 -40.81
N LEU A 850 17.78 -15.23 -40.66
CA LEU A 850 16.51 -14.96 -41.31
C LEU A 850 16.61 -13.69 -42.16
N GLN A 851 15.71 -13.50 -43.11
CA GLN A 851 15.80 -12.42 -44.10
C GLN A 851 14.46 -11.70 -44.26
N LEU A 852 14.53 -10.38 -44.48
CA LEU A 852 13.38 -9.52 -44.74
C LEU A 852 13.63 -8.70 -46.00
N GLY A 853 12.73 -8.80 -46.98
CA GLY A 853 12.84 -8.11 -48.27
C GLY A 853 11.70 -7.12 -48.50
N LEU A 854 11.94 -5.83 -48.31
CA LEU A 854 10.92 -4.80 -48.57
C LEU A 854 11.14 -4.22 -49.97
N SER A 855 10.10 -4.20 -50.81
CA SER A 855 10.19 -3.64 -52.17
C SER A 855 8.91 -2.93 -52.60
N SER A 856 9.02 -1.98 -53.53
CA SER A 856 7.87 -1.24 -54.07
C SER A 856 6.88 -2.13 -54.81
N LYS A 857 7.29 -3.33 -55.23
CA LYS A 857 6.46 -4.32 -55.91
C LYS A 857 5.77 -5.27 -54.93
N GLN A 858 6.48 -5.74 -53.91
CA GLN A 858 6.00 -6.77 -52.98
C GLN A 858 5.36 -6.18 -51.72
N THR A 859 5.87 -5.06 -51.23
CA THR A 859 5.42 -4.37 -50.01
C THR A 859 5.22 -2.87 -50.30
N PRO A 860 4.36 -2.50 -51.25
CA PRO A 860 4.21 -1.11 -51.71
C PRO A 860 3.81 -0.16 -50.58
N GLU A 861 2.94 -0.59 -49.66
CA GLU A 861 2.47 0.20 -48.53
C GLU A 861 3.61 0.57 -47.57
N VAL A 862 4.49 -0.40 -47.27
CA VAL A 862 5.66 -0.20 -46.39
C VAL A 862 6.65 0.78 -47.01
N ILE A 863 6.94 0.63 -48.31
CA ILE A 863 7.86 1.51 -49.03
C ILE A 863 7.28 2.92 -49.20
N ALA A 864 5.97 3.04 -49.44
CA ALA A 864 5.29 4.33 -49.47
C ALA A 864 5.40 5.05 -48.11
N ALA A 865 5.12 4.35 -47.01
CA ALA A 865 5.24 4.90 -45.66
C ALA A 865 6.66 5.41 -45.36
N LEU A 866 7.69 4.63 -45.71
CA LEU A 866 9.09 5.04 -45.56
C LEU A 866 9.45 6.28 -46.39
N ASN A 867 8.97 6.37 -47.63
CA ASN A 867 9.25 7.52 -48.49
C ASN A 867 8.49 8.79 -48.07
N ASP A 868 7.28 8.64 -47.55
CA ASP A 868 6.41 9.76 -47.18
C ASP A 868 6.72 10.29 -45.78
N SER A 869 6.89 9.39 -44.80
CA SER A 869 7.04 9.75 -43.39
C SER A 869 8.45 9.51 -42.83
N GLY A 870 9.26 8.69 -43.50
CA GLY A 870 10.58 8.29 -43.01
C GLY A 870 10.54 7.21 -41.92
N ASN A 871 9.37 6.66 -41.57
CA ASN A 871 9.24 5.61 -40.56
C ASN A 871 8.17 4.58 -40.98
N VAL A 872 8.38 3.32 -40.60
CA VAL A 872 7.36 2.26 -40.66
C VAL A 872 7.61 1.22 -39.57
N VAL A 873 6.52 0.66 -39.02
CA VAL A 873 6.57 -0.45 -38.08
C VAL A 873 6.20 -1.73 -38.80
N VAL A 874 6.96 -2.81 -38.57
CA VAL A 874 6.70 -4.13 -39.16
C VAL A 874 6.59 -5.21 -38.07
N ASP A 875 5.57 -6.07 -38.16
CA ASP A 875 5.41 -7.24 -37.28
C ASP A 875 6.26 -8.42 -37.80
N PRO A 876 7.29 -8.88 -37.06
CA PRO A 876 8.14 -9.99 -37.46
C PRO A 876 7.41 -11.29 -37.80
N LEU A 877 6.29 -11.58 -37.14
CA LEU A 877 5.49 -12.78 -37.39
C LEU A 877 4.83 -12.73 -38.78
N ALA A 878 4.43 -11.53 -39.24
CA ALA A 878 3.84 -11.30 -40.56
C ALA A 878 4.81 -11.63 -41.70
N TYR A 879 6.09 -11.35 -41.46
CA TYR A 879 7.15 -11.43 -42.45
C TYR A 879 8.00 -12.70 -42.33
N GLY A 880 7.53 -13.70 -41.57
CA GLY A 880 8.17 -15.01 -41.47
C GLY A 880 9.45 -15.04 -40.64
N LEU A 881 9.69 -14.03 -39.77
CA LEU A 881 10.87 -13.96 -38.91
C LEU A 881 10.72 -14.77 -37.61
N VAL A 882 9.52 -15.26 -37.30
CA VAL A 882 9.25 -16.07 -36.09
C VAL A 882 8.95 -17.51 -36.51
N LEU A 883 9.85 -18.43 -36.15
CA LEU A 883 9.75 -19.83 -36.58
C LEU A 883 8.93 -20.70 -35.62
N PRO A 884 8.03 -21.58 -36.13
CA PRO A 884 7.14 -22.40 -35.30
C PRO A 884 7.82 -23.61 -34.65
N ASP A 885 8.99 -24.02 -35.10
CA ASP A 885 9.79 -25.13 -34.56
C ASP A 885 10.89 -24.66 -33.60
N GLN A 886 11.03 -23.34 -33.42
CA GLN A 886 11.97 -22.72 -32.49
C GLN A 886 11.27 -22.13 -31.26
N GLN A 887 12.04 -21.96 -30.20
CA GLN A 887 11.67 -21.26 -28.98
C GLN A 887 12.85 -20.42 -28.47
N LEU A 888 12.60 -19.56 -27.48
CA LEU A 888 13.61 -18.67 -26.87
C LEU A 888 14.30 -17.73 -27.89
N ALA A 889 13.61 -17.41 -28.99
CA ALA A 889 14.16 -16.63 -30.09
C ALA A 889 14.48 -15.18 -29.68
N ARG A 890 15.77 -14.84 -29.63
CA ARG A 890 16.28 -13.50 -29.34
C ARG A 890 17.08 -12.94 -30.50
N LEU A 891 16.95 -11.64 -30.73
CA LEU A 891 17.59 -10.95 -31.85
C LEU A 891 19.00 -10.51 -31.47
N SER A 892 20.01 -11.18 -31.99
CA SER A 892 21.42 -10.93 -31.64
C SER A 892 22.07 -9.86 -32.52
N ASN A 893 21.75 -9.84 -33.82
CA ASN A 893 22.27 -8.86 -34.77
C ASN A 893 21.31 -8.61 -35.94
N VAL A 894 21.42 -7.42 -36.54
CA VAL A 894 20.75 -7.06 -37.80
C VAL A 894 21.80 -6.49 -38.75
N VAL A 895 21.68 -6.77 -40.04
CA VAL A 895 22.55 -6.21 -41.09
C VAL A 895 21.71 -5.73 -42.26
N LEU A 896 21.88 -4.46 -42.66
CA LEU A 896 21.35 -3.96 -43.92
C LEU A 896 22.27 -4.39 -45.07
N LYS A 897 21.79 -5.28 -45.93
CA LYS A 897 22.54 -5.81 -47.09
C LYS A 897 22.37 -4.96 -48.33
N LYS A 898 21.17 -4.43 -48.56
CA LYS A 898 20.82 -3.72 -49.79
C LYS A 898 19.87 -2.57 -49.53
N LEU A 899 20.15 -1.43 -50.16
CA LEU A 899 19.29 -0.26 -50.24
C LEU A 899 19.34 0.25 -51.68
N GLU A 900 18.20 0.32 -52.34
CA GLU A 900 18.07 0.82 -53.71
C GLU A 900 17.09 1.98 -53.78
N PHE A 901 17.39 2.94 -54.67
CA PHE A 901 16.53 4.08 -54.96
C PHE A 901 15.92 3.97 -56.36
N ASP A 902 14.84 4.72 -56.57
CA ASP A 902 14.27 4.94 -57.88
C ASP A 902 15.30 5.67 -58.76
N PRO A 903 15.76 5.05 -59.86
CA PRO A 903 16.75 5.67 -60.75
C PRO A 903 16.21 6.93 -61.44
N ASN A 904 14.89 7.13 -61.48
CA ASN A 904 14.26 8.33 -62.02
C ASN A 904 13.98 9.40 -60.94
N GLY A 905 14.27 9.11 -59.68
CA GLY A 905 14.10 10.02 -58.55
C GLY A 905 15.26 11.01 -58.39
N PRO A 906 15.17 11.95 -57.43
CA PRO A 906 16.27 12.81 -57.03
C PRO A 906 17.50 11.97 -56.62
N ALA A 907 18.69 12.32 -57.09
CA ALA A 907 19.92 11.65 -56.69
C ALA A 907 20.47 12.19 -55.37
N LEU A 908 21.12 11.34 -54.58
CA LEU A 908 21.95 11.77 -53.44
C LEU A 908 23.14 12.59 -53.95
N THR A 909 23.42 13.73 -53.31
CA THR A 909 24.64 14.50 -53.61
C THR A 909 25.86 13.94 -52.87
N GLU A 910 27.08 14.30 -53.29
CA GLU A 910 28.33 13.82 -52.69
C GLU A 910 28.50 14.15 -51.19
N THR A 911 27.73 15.11 -50.67
CA THR A 911 27.78 15.55 -49.27
C THR A 911 26.65 15.01 -48.40
N ASP A 912 25.65 14.38 -49.02
CA ASP A 912 24.45 13.90 -48.32
C ASP A 912 24.63 12.44 -47.93
N ASN A 913 24.03 12.04 -46.81
CA ASN A 913 24.01 10.66 -46.35
C ASN A 913 22.57 10.23 -46.05
N VAL A 914 22.30 8.94 -46.22
CA VAL A 914 21.06 8.31 -45.72
C VAL A 914 21.39 7.45 -44.53
N ILE A 915 20.70 7.67 -43.42
CA ILE A 915 20.80 6.88 -42.21
C ILE A 915 19.55 6.02 -42.13
N VAL A 916 19.73 4.71 -42.23
CA VAL A 916 18.68 3.72 -41.98
C VAL A 916 18.90 3.15 -40.60
N SER A 917 17.85 3.00 -39.81
CA SER A 917 17.94 2.33 -38.51
C SER A 917 16.77 1.40 -38.26
N VAL A 918 17.05 0.30 -37.56
CA VAL A 918 16.07 -0.68 -37.10
C VAL A 918 16.12 -0.71 -35.58
N GLN A 919 14.96 -0.59 -34.95
CA GLN A 919 14.82 -0.61 -33.50
C GLN A 919 13.60 -1.46 -33.13
N PRO A 920 13.79 -2.54 -32.34
CA PRO A 920 12.68 -3.31 -31.79
C PRO A 920 11.89 -2.47 -30.78
N ALA A 921 10.61 -2.78 -30.64
CA ALA A 921 9.75 -2.22 -29.62
C ALA A 921 10.24 -2.60 -28.21
N HIS A 922 9.84 -1.80 -27.22
CA HIS A 922 10.16 -2.05 -25.82
C HIS A 922 9.54 -3.37 -25.31
N SER A 923 8.37 -3.74 -25.84
CA SER A 923 7.71 -5.00 -25.56
C SER A 923 8.02 -6.07 -26.62
N GLY A 924 7.96 -7.33 -26.22
CA GLY A 924 8.10 -8.46 -27.14
C GLY A 924 7.60 -9.76 -26.54
N THR A 925 7.49 -10.77 -27.41
CA THR A 925 7.03 -12.11 -27.03
C THR A 925 8.16 -13.14 -27.14
N ILE A 926 8.31 -13.99 -26.13
CA ILE A 926 9.21 -15.15 -26.19
C ILE A 926 8.39 -16.42 -25.92
N ARG A 927 8.48 -17.38 -26.83
CA ARG A 927 7.96 -18.73 -26.61
C ARG A 927 8.91 -19.55 -25.74
N LYS A 928 8.38 -20.30 -24.78
CA LYS A 928 9.06 -21.45 -24.17
C LYS A 928 8.03 -22.56 -23.91
N ALA A 929 8.26 -23.71 -24.52
CA ALA A 929 7.33 -24.84 -24.56
C ALA A 929 5.94 -24.38 -25.04
N GLU A 930 4.88 -24.69 -24.29
CA GLU A 930 3.48 -24.32 -24.56
C GLU A 930 3.15 -22.85 -24.27
N ALA A 931 4.03 -22.13 -23.59
CA ALA A 931 3.78 -20.78 -23.10
C ALA A 931 4.37 -19.69 -24.01
N LEU A 932 3.64 -18.56 -24.09
CA LEU A 932 4.10 -17.31 -24.69
C LEU A 932 4.29 -16.28 -23.59
N TYR A 933 5.54 -15.93 -23.29
CA TYR A 933 5.89 -14.95 -22.28
C TYR A 933 6.03 -13.58 -22.90
N SER A 934 5.49 -12.55 -22.24
CA SER A 934 5.75 -11.18 -22.65
C SER A 934 6.82 -10.55 -21.77
N VAL A 935 7.71 -9.82 -22.43
CA VAL A 935 8.86 -9.17 -21.83
C VAL A 935 8.88 -7.71 -22.24
N TYR A 936 9.36 -6.86 -21.34
CA TYR A 936 9.46 -5.42 -21.51
C TYR A 936 10.86 -4.93 -21.12
N SER A 937 11.50 -4.12 -21.96
CA SER A 937 12.82 -3.53 -21.70
C SER A 937 12.74 -2.00 -21.73
N ASP A 938 13.29 -1.33 -20.70
CA ASP A 938 13.34 0.14 -20.63
C ASP A 938 14.17 0.75 -21.76
N GLU A 939 15.20 0.01 -22.20
CA GLU A 939 16.11 0.42 -23.27
C GLU A 939 16.11 -0.64 -24.37
N THR A 940 16.04 -0.19 -25.63
CA THR A 940 16.01 -1.07 -26.80
C THR A 940 17.27 -0.90 -27.63
N ARG A 941 17.76 -2.01 -28.18
CA ARG A 941 18.94 -1.98 -29.03
C ARG A 941 18.59 -1.37 -30.38
N LYS A 942 19.33 -0.34 -30.79
CA LYS A 942 19.19 0.30 -32.11
C LYS A 942 20.35 -0.07 -33.00
N TRP A 943 20.05 -0.64 -34.17
CA TRP A 943 21.02 -0.82 -35.25
C TRP A 943 20.86 0.30 -36.27
N SER A 944 21.98 0.86 -36.72
CA SER A 944 22.02 2.00 -37.63
C SER A 944 23.07 1.78 -38.71
N TRP A 945 22.74 2.16 -39.93
CA TRP A 945 23.65 2.12 -41.08
C TRP A 945 23.57 3.44 -41.83
N THR A 946 24.73 3.95 -42.20
CA THR A 946 24.87 5.14 -43.03
C THR A 946 25.24 4.70 -44.45
N LEU A 947 24.38 5.00 -45.41
CA LEU A 947 24.72 4.97 -46.83
C LEU A 947 25.46 6.28 -47.17
N LEU A 948 26.73 6.13 -47.53
CA LEU A 948 27.54 7.23 -48.03
C LEU A 948 27.20 7.53 -49.50
N ALA A 949 27.47 8.75 -49.96
CA ALA A 949 27.29 9.11 -51.37
C ALA A 949 28.09 8.24 -52.36
N SER A 950 29.12 7.52 -51.90
CA SER A 950 29.84 6.50 -52.68
C SER A 950 29.02 5.24 -52.99
N GLY A 951 27.83 5.10 -52.41
CA GLY A 951 27.01 3.89 -52.47
C GLY A 951 27.40 2.82 -51.44
N GLU A 952 28.39 3.07 -50.59
CA GLU A 952 28.84 2.15 -49.54
C GLU A 952 27.91 2.24 -48.31
N ILE A 953 27.44 1.10 -47.81
CA ILE A 953 26.67 0.98 -46.56
C ILE A 953 27.66 0.69 -45.42
N ARG A 954 27.75 1.60 -44.45
CA ARG A 954 28.56 1.39 -43.23
C ARG A 954 27.66 1.30 -42.01
N ALA A 955 27.85 0.26 -41.20
CA ALA A 955 27.24 0.22 -39.87
C ALA A 955 27.78 1.39 -39.03
N SER A 956 26.90 2.13 -38.36
CA SER A 956 27.28 3.18 -37.43
C SER A 956 27.93 2.56 -36.19
N GLU A 957 28.94 3.22 -35.61
CA GLU A 957 29.51 2.78 -34.32
C GLU A 957 28.41 2.75 -33.24
N ILE A 958 28.41 1.68 -32.44
CA ILE A 958 27.51 1.56 -31.28
C ILE A 958 27.82 2.71 -30.32
N SER A 959 26.80 3.30 -29.69
CA SER A 959 27.04 4.37 -28.72
C SER A 959 27.94 3.86 -27.59
N LYS A 960 29.04 4.56 -27.31
CA LYS A 960 30.01 4.21 -26.25
C LYS A 960 29.36 4.01 -24.88
N GLY A 961 28.25 4.68 -24.59
CA GLY A 961 27.50 4.50 -23.34
C GLY A 961 26.99 3.09 -23.09
N ASN A 962 26.68 2.31 -24.15
CA ASN A 962 26.23 0.92 -24.02
C ASN A 962 27.39 -0.07 -23.81
N GLU A 963 28.61 0.27 -24.27
CA GLU A 963 29.82 -0.50 -24.03
C GLU A 963 30.45 -0.14 -22.67
N ASP A 964 30.48 1.15 -22.31
CA ASP A 964 31.11 1.69 -21.10
C ASP A 964 30.44 1.23 -19.80
N VAL A 965 29.11 1.02 -19.74
CA VAL A 965 28.44 0.57 -18.50
C VAL A 965 28.82 -0.87 -18.14
N LEU A 966 28.97 -1.75 -19.13
CA LEU A 966 29.38 -3.14 -18.91
C LEU A 966 30.86 -3.24 -18.57
N ASP A 967 31.72 -2.43 -19.21
CA ASP A 967 33.14 -2.35 -18.86
C ASP A 967 33.37 -1.70 -17.49
N LEU A 968 32.56 -0.70 -17.12
CA LEU A 968 32.58 -0.05 -15.79
C LEU A 968 32.20 -1.04 -14.67
N VAL A 969 31.21 -1.91 -14.91
CA VAL A 969 30.74 -2.90 -13.92
C VAL A 969 31.56 -4.18 -13.94
N LEU A 970 32.12 -4.63 -15.07
CA LEU A 970 32.73 -5.97 -15.19
C LEU A 970 34.25 -5.97 -15.39
N GLY A 971 34.88 -4.83 -15.71
CA GLY A 971 36.32 -4.74 -15.99
C GLY A 971 36.74 -5.40 -17.30
N SER A 972 38.06 -5.50 -17.52
CA SER A 972 38.68 -6.09 -18.72
C SER A 972 38.42 -7.60 -18.82
N GLY A 973 37.26 -7.95 -19.38
CA GLY A 973 36.72 -9.31 -19.47
C GLY A 973 35.26 -9.36 -19.91
N ALA A 974 34.58 -8.20 -19.97
CA ALA A 974 33.19 -8.05 -20.39
C ALA A 974 32.89 -8.67 -21.76
N GLU A 975 33.84 -8.68 -22.69
CA GLU A 975 33.68 -9.28 -24.02
C GLU A 975 33.35 -10.78 -23.99
N ASN A 976 33.89 -11.52 -23.01
CA ASN A 976 33.63 -12.96 -22.84
C ASN A 976 32.34 -13.25 -22.07
N ILE A 977 31.69 -12.20 -21.54
CA ILE A 977 30.51 -12.22 -20.67
C ILE A 977 29.41 -11.32 -21.26
N LYS A 978 29.43 -11.10 -22.59
CA LYS A 978 28.33 -10.49 -23.33
C LYS A 978 27.13 -11.44 -23.28
N GLN A 979 26.43 -11.48 -22.15
CA GLN A 979 25.29 -12.36 -21.92
C GLN A 979 24.13 -11.95 -22.82
N LYS A 980 23.73 -12.90 -23.67
CA LYS A 980 22.64 -12.91 -24.65
C LYS A 980 21.23 -12.61 -24.10
N VAL A 981 21.13 -12.23 -22.82
CA VAL A 981 19.90 -12.18 -22.01
C VAL A 981 19.20 -10.82 -22.07
N SER A 982 19.92 -9.73 -22.37
CA SER A 982 19.33 -8.42 -22.67
C SER A 982 19.04 -8.23 -24.17
N LEU A 983 19.13 -9.30 -24.96
CA LEU A 983 18.77 -9.23 -26.37
C LEU A 983 17.25 -9.16 -26.51
N PRO A 984 16.72 -8.24 -27.34
CA PRO A 984 15.29 -8.12 -27.54
C PRO A 984 14.74 -9.42 -28.17
N PRO A 985 13.49 -9.81 -27.86
CA PRO A 985 12.82 -10.91 -28.57
C PRO A 985 12.81 -10.65 -30.07
N VAL A 986 12.90 -11.71 -30.87
CA VAL A 986 12.66 -11.56 -32.32
C VAL A 986 11.22 -11.16 -32.58
N TRP A 987 10.28 -11.63 -31.76
CA TRP A 987 8.87 -11.28 -31.87
C TRP A 987 8.54 -9.98 -31.10
N SER A 988 9.24 -8.92 -31.48
CA SER A 988 9.01 -7.54 -31.10
C SER A 988 8.78 -6.72 -32.36
N ASP A 989 7.77 -5.85 -32.39
CA ASP A 989 7.55 -4.96 -33.54
C ASP A 989 8.84 -4.20 -33.89
N LEU A 990 9.17 -4.09 -35.17
CA LEU A 990 10.41 -3.48 -35.63
C LEU A 990 10.12 -2.13 -36.28
N SER A 991 10.61 -1.06 -35.68
CA SER A 991 10.56 0.29 -36.24
C SER A 991 11.74 0.51 -37.17
N ILE A 992 11.46 0.75 -38.45
CA ILE A 992 12.44 1.07 -39.48
C ILE A 992 12.36 2.56 -39.78
N ASN A 993 13.45 3.28 -39.51
CA ASN A 993 13.53 4.72 -39.70
C ASN A 993 14.58 5.09 -40.75
N VAL A 994 14.25 6.07 -41.59
CA VAL A 994 15.13 6.64 -42.61
C VAL A 994 15.25 8.13 -42.41
N LEU A 995 16.49 8.60 -42.23
CA LEU A 995 16.83 10.01 -42.08
C LEU A 995 17.85 10.42 -43.14
N TYR A 996 17.77 11.67 -43.58
CA TYR A 996 18.74 12.28 -44.49
C TYR A 996 19.59 13.28 -43.72
N SER A 997 20.91 13.24 -43.90
CA SER A 997 21.86 14.13 -43.23
C SER A 997 22.75 14.84 -44.26
N PRO A 998 22.63 16.17 -44.45
CA PRO A 998 21.67 17.08 -43.81
C PRO A 998 20.22 16.79 -44.23
N GLU A 999 19.24 17.32 -43.49
CA GLU A 999 17.83 17.08 -43.75
C GLU A 999 17.41 17.64 -45.13
N LEU A 1000 16.88 16.76 -45.99
CA LEU A 1000 16.45 17.11 -47.34
C LEU A 1000 14.95 17.43 -47.39
N ARG A 1001 14.56 18.38 -48.26
CA ARG A 1001 13.14 18.64 -48.57
C ARG A 1001 12.53 17.44 -49.29
N MET A 1002 11.23 17.21 -49.11
CA MET A 1002 10.53 16.03 -49.63
C MET A 1002 10.70 15.81 -51.15
N ASN A 1003 10.74 16.89 -51.93
CA ASN A 1003 10.96 16.85 -53.39
C ASN A 1003 12.42 16.60 -53.81
N GLN A 1004 13.36 16.67 -52.88
CA GLN A 1004 14.79 16.41 -53.08
C GLN A 1004 15.23 15.07 -52.49
N ARG A 1005 14.35 14.37 -51.76
CA ARG A 1005 14.64 13.06 -51.16
C ARG A 1005 14.66 11.97 -52.26
N PRO A 1006 15.76 11.21 -52.39
CA PRO A 1006 15.78 9.99 -53.19
C PRO A 1006 14.72 9.01 -52.70
N ARG A 1007 13.91 8.48 -53.61
CA ARG A 1007 12.83 7.54 -53.27
C ARG A 1007 13.36 6.12 -53.17
N ILE A 1008 13.17 5.48 -52.02
CA ILE A 1008 13.56 4.09 -51.78
C ILE A 1008 12.65 3.18 -52.60
N THR A 1009 13.23 2.18 -53.26
CA THR A 1009 12.50 1.14 -54.01
C THR A 1009 12.70 -0.24 -53.41
N LYS A 1010 13.83 -0.49 -52.73
CA LYS A 1010 14.12 -1.79 -52.12
C LYS A 1010 15.01 -1.67 -50.88
N LEU A 1011 14.69 -2.45 -49.85
CA LEU A 1011 15.49 -2.68 -48.66
C LEU A 1011 15.63 -4.18 -48.41
N TYR A 1012 16.82 -4.62 -48.00
CA TYR A 1012 17.08 -6.02 -47.68
C TYR A 1012 17.88 -6.16 -46.39
N PHE A 1013 17.30 -6.87 -45.42
CA PHE A 1013 17.89 -7.07 -44.11
C PHE A 1013 18.18 -8.55 -43.85
N GLU A 1014 19.27 -8.81 -43.15
CA GLU A 1014 19.62 -10.11 -42.58
C GLU A 1014 19.53 -10.01 -41.05
N PHE A 1015 18.75 -10.90 -40.44
CA PHE A 1015 18.50 -10.97 -39.00
C PHE A 1015 19.18 -12.23 -38.44
N SER A 1016 20.11 -12.05 -37.50
CA SER A 1016 20.69 -13.17 -36.74
C SER A 1016 19.89 -13.35 -35.46
N SER A 1017 19.36 -14.56 -35.24
CA SER A 1017 18.60 -14.90 -34.05
C SER A 1017 19.22 -16.09 -33.31
N ASP A 1018 19.37 -15.95 -32.01
CA ASP A 1018 19.72 -17.06 -31.12
C ASP A 1018 18.43 -17.78 -30.70
N VAL A 1019 18.37 -19.09 -30.98
CA VAL A 1019 17.19 -19.93 -30.79
C VAL A 1019 17.54 -21.26 -30.14
N THR A 1020 16.52 -21.96 -29.61
CA THR A 1020 16.58 -23.37 -29.22
C THR A 1020 15.43 -24.12 -29.88
N SER A 1021 15.60 -25.39 -30.23
CA SER A 1021 14.50 -26.22 -30.75
C SER A 1021 13.34 -26.32 -29.75
N ALA A 1022 12.12 -26.19 -30.24
CA ALA A 1022 10.91 -26.45 -29.46
C ALA A 1022 10.74 -27.98 -29.22
N PRO A 1023 9.94 -28.40 -28.20
CA PRO A 1023 9.69 -29.82 -27.95
C PRO A 1023 9.09 -30.55 -29.18
N ASP A 1024 9.63 -31.73 -29.49
CA ASP A 1024 9.31 -32.51 -30.71
C ASP A 1024 7.85 -33.00 -30.78
N ASP A 1025 7.16 -33.07 -29.64
CA ASP A 1025 5.76 -33.47 -29.51
C ASP A 1025 4.79 -32.29 -29.67
N GLN A 1026 5.28 -31.04 -29.66
CA GLN A 1026 4.46 -29.85 -29.80
C GLN A 1026 4.33 -29.40 -31.25
N ARG A 1027 3.16 -28.89 -31.61
CA ARG A 1027 2.87 -28.32 -32.92
C ARG A 1027 2.21 -26.96 -32.77
N VAL A 1028 2.58 -26.07 -33.69
CA VAL A 1028 2.11 -24.68 -33.69
C VAL A 1028 1.04 -24.53 -34.74
N LEU A 1029 -0.09 -23.97 -34.32
CA LEU A 1029 -1.09 -23.40 -35.19
C LEU A 1029 -0.92 -21.87 -35.17
N ASN A 1030 -0.39 -21.33 -36.27
CA ASN A 1030 -0.29 -19.90 -36.51
C ASN A 1030 -1.55 -19.44 -37.24
N VAL A 1031 -2.38 -18.64 -36.58
CA VAL A 1031 -3.62 -18.13 -37.16
C VAL A 1031 -3.47 -16.66 -37.51
N GLN A 1032 -3.75 -16.32 -38.77
CA GLN A 1032 -3.64 -14.97 -39.30
C GLN A 1032 -4.97 -14.53 -39.90
N SER A 1033 -5.43 -13.35 -39.52
CA SER A 1033 -6.58 -12.67 -40.10
C SER A 1033 -6.10 -11.73 -41.21
N LEU A 1034 -6.62 -11.89 -42.42
CA LEU A 1034 -6.25 -11.11 -43.61
C LEU A 1034 -7.47 -10.35 -44.14
N GLY A 1035 -7.24 -9.13 -44.63
CA GLY A 1035 -8.30 -8.23 -45.09
C GLY A 1035 -8.79 -7.27 -44.01
N SER A 1036 -10.00 -6.71 -44.18
CA SER A 1036 -10.61 -5.84 -43.17
C SER A 1036 -11.31 -6.70 -42.11
N THR A 1037 -10.74 -6.82 -40.91
CA THR A 1037 -11.17 -7.83 -39.92
C THR A 1037 -11.49 -7.24 -38.53
N PRO A 1038 -12.33 -6.20 -38.41
CA PRO A 1038 -12.38 -5.42 -37.19
C PRO A 1038 -12.90 -6.24 -36.01
N GLY A 1039 -12.02 -6.54 -35.05
CA GLY A 1039 -12.36 -7.26 -33.82
C GLY A 1039 -12.95 -8.66 -34.01
N ALA A 1040 -12.66 -9.34 -35.12
CA ALA A 1040 -13.12 -10.70 -35.34
C ALA A 1040 -12.43 -11.66 -34.35
N VAL A 1041 -13.19 -12.13 -33.35
CA VAL A 1041 -12.73 -13.15 -32.40
C VAL A 1041 -12.73 -14.51 -33.08
N ILE A 1042 -11.56 -15.12 -33.17
CA ILE A 1042 -11.34 -16.47 -33.68
C ILE A 1042 -11.37 -17.43 -32.50
N LYS A 1043 -12.40 -18.28 -32.44
CA LYS A 1043 -12.50 -19.35 -31.45
C LYS A 1043 -11.68 -20.54 -31.90
N CYS A 1044 -11.05 -21.21 -30.94
CA CYS A 1044 -10.19 -22.36 -31.13
C CYS A 1044 -10.47 -23.41 -30.04
N SER A 1045 -10.17 -24.68 -30.30
CA SER A 1045 -10.04 -25.66 -29.21
C SER A 1045 -8.99 -25.18 -28.18
N PRO A 1046 -9.19 -25.46 -26.86
CA PRO A 1046 -8.20 -25.10 -25.85
C PRO A 1046 -6.83 -25.70 -26.19
N ASP A 1047 -5.81 -24.84 -26.21
CA ASP A 1047 -4.43 -25.25 -26.45
C ASP A 1047 -3.73 -25.76 -25.18
N LEU A 1048 -2.45 -26.14 -25.26
CA LEU A 1048 -1.69 -26.63 -24.11
C LEU A 1048 -1.54 -25.59 -22.98
N ALA A 1049 -1.72 -24.30 -23.28
CA ALA A 1049 -1.77 -23.21 -22.31
C ALA A 1049 -3.22 -22.86 -21.87
N ASN A 1050 -4.20 -23.70 -22.23
CA ASN A 1050 -5.61 -23.57 -21.91
C ASN A 1050 -6.28 -22.30 -22.47
N ARG A 1051 -5.84 -21.82 -23.63
CA ARG A 1051 -6.42 -20.67 -24.36
C ARG A 1051 -7.35 -21.16 -25.46
N SER A 1052 -8.55 -20.59 -25.57
CA SER A 1052 -9.60 -21.07 -26.49
C SER A 1052 -10.09 -20.04 -27.52
N ASP A 1053 -9.52 -18.84 -27.53
CA ASP A 1053 -9.89 -17.79 -28.49
C ASP A 1053 -8.79 -16.74 -28.61
N GLY A 1054 -8.84 -15.96 -29.66
CA GLY A 1054 -7.93 -14.84 -29.93
C GLY A 1054 -8.46 -13.96 -31.04
N PHE A 1055 -7.66 -13.03 -31.52
CA PHE A 1055 -8.03 -12.09 -32.57
C PHE A 1055 -6.80 -11.71 -33.40
N TYR A 1056 -7.02 -11.18 -34.60
CA TYR A 1056 -6.00 -10.69 -35.53
C TYR A 1056 -4.90 -11.71 -35.89
N ARG A 1057 -3.86 -11.84 -35.07
CA ARG A 1057 -2.79 -12.83 -35.22
C ARG A 1057 -2.57 -13.54 -33.89
N MET A 1058 -2.60 -14.87 -33.92
CA MET A 1058 -2.41 -15.66 -32.71
C MET A 1058 -1.61 -16.94 -32.97
N ILE A 1059 -0.80 -17.31 -31.99
CA ILE A 1059 -0.10 -18.59 -31.95
C ILE A 1059 -0.75 -19.48 -30.89
N ARG A 1060 -1.13 -20.70 -31.30
CA ARG A 1060 -1.65 -21.76 -30.41
C ARG A 1060 -0.75 -22.98 -30.49
N ILE A 1061 -0.54 -23.64 -29.36
CA ILE A 1061 0.41 -24.74 -29.26
C ILE A 1061 -0.34 -25.99 -28.78
N PHE A 1062 -0.31 -27.04 -29.58
CA PHE A 1062 -1.03 -28.30 -29.38
C PHE A 1062 -0.06 -29.48 -29.32
N SER A 1063 -0.54 -30.62 -28.82
CA SER A 1063 0.19 -31.87 -28.94
C SER A 1063 0.02 -32.44 -30.35
N LYS A 1064 1.07 -33.10 -30.84
CA LYS A 1064 1.04 -33.80 -32.12
C LYS A 1064 -0.07 -34.85 -32.14
N GLY A 1065 -0.96 -34.74 -33.12
CA GLY A 1065 -2.10 -35.62 -33.33
C GLY A 1065 -3.44 -35.06 -32.80
N ASP A 1066 -3.42 -33.91 -32.13
CA ASP A 1066 -4.63 -33.25 -31.62
C ASP A 1066 -5.59 -32.87 -32.76
N SER A 1067 -6.88 -32.95 -32.47
CA SER A 1067 -7.94 -32.45 -33.36
C SER A 1067 -8.42 -31.10 -32.85
N VAL A 1068 -8.20 -30.07 -33.65
CA VAL A 1068 -8.45 -28.67 -33.31
C VAL A 1068 -9.56 -28.12 -34.19
N ARG A 1069 -10.46 -27.36 -33.58
CA ARG A 1069 -11.56 -26.70 -34.25
C ARG A 1069 -11.35 -25.19 -34.25
N LEU A 1070 -11.33 -24.58 -35.43
CA LEU A 1070 -11.37 -23.13 -35.60
C LEU A 1070 -12.78 -22.68 -35.96
N ASN A 1071 -13.21 -21.55 -35.41
CA ASN A 1071 -14.52 -20.97 -35.70
C ASN A 1071 -14.43 -19.44 -35.73
N VAL A 1072 -14.95 -18.84 -36.79
CA VAL A 1072 -15.11 -17.39 -36.95
C VAL A 1072 -16.57 -17.00 -37.16
N PRO A 1073 -17.00 -15.81 -36.73
CA PRO A 1073 -18.30 -15.28 -37.10
C PRO A 1073 -18.43 -15.07 -38.62
N SER A 1074 -19.62 -15.31 -39.18
CA SER A 1074 -19.88 -15.09 -40.62
C SER A 1074 -19.75 -13.62 -41.06
N HIS A 1075 -20.03 -12.68 -40.15
CA HIS A 1075 -20.02 -11.24 -40.38
C HIS A 1075 -19.58 -10.52 -39.10
N VAL A 1076 -18.73 -9.51 -39.23
CA VAL A 1076 -18.31 -8.64 -38.13
C VAL A 1076 -18.08 -7.24 -38.67
N ALA A 1077 -18.65 -6.22 -38.04
CA ALA A 1077 -18.22 -4.83 -38.24
C ALA A 1077 -18.18 -4.37 -39.73
N GLY A 1078 -19.15 -4.78 -40.54
CA GLY A 1078 -19.19 -4.41 -41.96
C GLY A 1078 -18.29 -5.25 -42.88
N SER A 1079 -17.61 -6.26 -42.35
CA SER A 1079 -16.85 -7.26 -43.09
C SER A 1079 -17.53 -8.63 -43.07
N ALA A 1080 -17.37 -9.38 -44.15
CA ALA A 1080 -17.85 -10.74 -44.30
C ALA A 1080 -16.68 -11.71 -44.40
N PHE A 1081 -16.83 -12.88 -43.79
CA PHE A 1081 -15.86 -13.96 -43.91
C PHE A 1081 -15.92 -14.55 -45.32
N ASP A 1082 -14.77 -14.69 -45.98
CA ASP A 1082 -14.68 -15.24 -47.34
C ASP A 1082 -14.28 -16.72 -47.32
N ALA A 1083 -13.12 -17.03 -46.75
CA ALA A 1083 -12.52 -18.36 -46.77
C ALA A 1083 -11.35 -18.54 -45.79
N TRP A 1084 -11.03 -19.80 -45.47
CA TRP A 1084 -9.78 -20.21 -44.83
C TRP A 1084 -8.79 -20.81 -45.83
N ASP A 1085 -7.52 -20.47 -45.65
CA ASP A 1085 -6.37 -21.18 -46.22
C ASP A 1085 -5.59 -21.86 -45.10
N ILE A 1086 -5.48 -23.19 -45.16
CA ILE A 1086 -4.89 -24.02 -44.11
C ILE A 1086 -3.75 -24.83 -44.73
N VAL A 1087 -2.53 -24.47 -44.34
CA VAL A 1087 -1.30 -24.93 -44.99
C VAL A 1087 -0.32 -25.47 -43.97
N GLY A 1088 0.22 -26.64 -44.25
CA GLY A 1088 1.28 -27.32 -43.52
C GLY A 1088 2.07 -28.20 -44.50
N ARG A 1089 2.92 -29.09 -43.98
CA ARG A 1089 3.71 -30.00 -44.82
C ARG A 1089 2.90 -31.16 -45.43
N GLN A 1090 1.85 -31.63 -44.77
CA GLN A 1090 0.91 -32.70 -45.11
C GLN A 1090 -0.50 -32.17 -45.39
N ILE A 1091 -0.86 -30.99 -44.87
CA ILE A 1091 -2.16 -30.34 -45.12
C ILE A 1091 -2.03 -29.17 -46.09
N ASN A 1092 -2.89 -29.11 -47.11
CA ASN A 1092 -3.02 -27.97 -48.02
C ASN A 1092 -4.48 -27.81 -48.44
N ARG A 1093 -5.26 -27.03 -47.68
CA ARG A 1093 -6.69 -26.76 -47.91
C ARG A 1093 -6.87 -25.25 -48.10
N ILE A 1094 -6.98 -24.81 -49.35
CA ILE A 1094 -7.14 -23.41 -49.74
C ILE A 1094 -8.61 -23.11 -50.06
N GLY A 1095 -9.09 -21.91 -49.73
CA GLY A 1095 -10.41 -21.42 -50.13
C GLY A 1095 -11.61 -22.04 -49.38
N VAL A 1096 -11.42 -22.51 -48.15
CA VAL A 1096 -12.49 -23.18 -47.37
C VAL A 1096 -13.49 -22.15 -46.84
N LYS A 1097 -14.67 -22.06 -47.47
CA LYS A 1097 -15.72 -21.08 -47.15
C LYS A 1097 -16.55 -21.36 -45.88
N GLN A 1098 -16.26 -22.45 -45.16
CA GLN A 1098 -16.97 -22.78 -43.93
C GLN A 1098 -16.43 -21.92 -42.79
N THR A 1099 -17.32 -21.31 -42.00
CA THR A 1099 -16.93 -20.52 -40.82
C THR A 1099 -16.29 -21.36 -39.72
N GLU A 1100 -16.60 -22.66 -39.69
CA GLU A 1100 -16.03 -23.64 -38.78
C GLU A 1100 -15.20 -24.66 -39.56
N VAL A 1101 -13.97 -24.93 -39.10
CA VAL A 1101 -13.08 -25.91 -39.73
C VAL A 1101 -12.39 -26.76 -38.66
N ASP A 1102 -12.47 -28.08 -38.83
CA ASP A 1102 -11.70 -29.05 -38.04
C ASP A 1102 -10.36 -29.37 -38.75
N ILE A 1103 -9.28 -29.34 -37.97
CA ILE A 1103 -7.89 -29.51 -38.39
C ILE A 1103 -7.24 -30.57 -37.49
N LYS A 1104 -6.56 -31.55 -38.09
CA LYS A 1104 -5.71 -32.48 -37.34
C LYS A 1104 -4.27 -31.95 -37.32
N ILE A 1105 -3.73 -31.73 -36.12
CA ILE A 1105 -2.44 -31.09 -35.90
C ILE A 1105 -1.32 -32.15 -35.80
N ASP A 1106 -0.97 -32.77 -36.91
CA ASP A 1106 0.18 -33.71 -36.99
C ASP A 1106 1.53 -32.99 -37.20
N GLU A 1107 1.47 -31.70 -37.56
CA GLU A 1107 2.58 -30.83 -38.00
C GLU A 1107 2.29 -29.35 -37.70
N HIS A 1108 3.24 -28.46 -37.98
CA HIS A 1108 3.02 -27.02 -37.87
C HIS A 1108 2.09 -26.56 -38.99
N VAL A 1109 1.07 -25.77 -38.64
CA VAL A 1109 0.01 -25.34 -39.55
C VAL A 1109 -0.10 -23.81 -39.51
N LEU A 1110 -0.15 -23.21 -40.69
CA LEU A 1110 -0.56 -21.83 -40.92
C LEU A 1110 -2.03 -21.83 -41.35
N ALA A 1111 -2.88 -21.11 -40.63
CA ALA A 1111 -4.29 -20.93 -40.96
C ALA A 1111 -4.58 -19.45 -41.20
N GLN A 1112 -4.88 -19.07 -42.43
CA GLN A 1112 -5.22 -17.70 -42.82
C GLN A 1112 -6.73 -17.60 -43.03
N CYS A 1113 -7.42 -16.72 -42.30
CA CYS A 1113 -8.83 -16.38 -42.59
C CYS A 1113 -8.89 -15.08 -43.38
N HIS A 1114 -9.58 -15.11 -44.51
CA HIS A 1114 -9.76 -13.98 -45.41
C HIS A 1114 -11.12 -13.33 -45.20
N TRP A 1115 -11.13 -12.00 -45.25
CA TRP A 1115 -12.33 -11.18 -45.07
C TRP A 1115 -12.40 -10.08 -46.13
N SER A 1116 -13.61 -9.79 -46.59
CA SER A 1116 -13.92 -8.72 -47.54
C SER A 1116 -14.95 -7.76 -46.95
N ARG A 1117 -15.04 -6.54 -47.49
CA ARG A 1117 -16.09 -5.58 -47.10
C ARG A 1117 -17.45 -6.11 -47.55
N TYR A 1118 -18.45 -6.02 -46.68
CA TYR A 1118 -19.81 -6.53 -46.94
C TYR A 1118 -20.47 -5.89 -48.17
N GLN A 1119 -20.15 -4.62 -48.49
CA GLN A 1119 -20.69 -3.96 -49.69
C GLN A 1119 -20.11 -4.52 -51.00
N ASP A 1120 -18.90 -5.09 -50.97
CA ASP A 1120 -18.28 -5.72 -52.14
C ASP A 1120 -18.87 -7.11 -52.42
N GLN A 1121 -19.61 -7.70 -51.47
CA GLN A 1121 -20.35 -8.95 -51.68
C GLN A 1121 -21.71 -8.77 -52.39
N ILE A 1122 -22.14 -7.55 -52.73
CA ILE A 1122 -23.31 -7.36 -53.62
C ILE A 1122 -22.85 -7.43 -55.08
N GLN A 1123 -22.57 -8.65 -55.53
CA GLN A 1123 -22.54 -9.04 -56.94
C GLN A 1123 -23.57 -10.16 -57.14
N PRO A 1124 -24.15 -10.26 -58.36
CA PRO A 1124 -25.52 -10.71 -58.60
C PRO A 1124 -25.75 -12.14 -58.11
N ILE A 1125 -27.00 -12.49 -57.79
CA ILE A 1125 -27.44 -13.85 -57.48
C ILE A 1125 -26.82 -14.82 -58.51
N VAL A 1126 -25.72 -15.49 -58.13
CA VAL A 1126 -25.04 -16.45 -58.99
C VAL A 1126 -25.77 -17.78 -58.80
N LEU A 1127 -26.30 -18.33 -59.89
CA LEU A 1127 -26.94 -19.65 -59.99
C LEU A 1127 -26.10 -20.82 -59.42
N SER A 1128 -24.82 -20.58 -59.12
CA SER A 1128 -23.83 -21.53 -58.60
C SER A 1128 -24.10 -22.06 -57.19
N GLN A 1129 -25.00 -21.44 -56.40
CA GLN A 1129 -25.34 -21.96 -55.08
C GLN A 1129 -26.44 -23.03 -55.10
N THR A 1130 -27.00 -23.34 -56.27
CA THR A 1130 -28.16 -24.25 -56.41
C THR A 1130 -27.97 -25.40 -57.39
N LEU A 1131 -26.91 -25.39 -58.21
CA LEU A 1131 -26.68 -26.34 -59.29
C LEU A 1131 -25.24 -26.90 -59.22
N VAL A 1132 -25.07 -28.20 -59.44
CA VAL A 1132 -23.75 -28.84 -59.47
C VAL A 1132 -23.03 -28.46 -60.77
N PHE A 1133 -21.69 -28.49 -60.79
CA PHE A 1133 -20.86 -28.06 -61.93
C PHE A 1133 -21.26 -28.75 -63.27
N GLU A 1134 -21.76 -29.98 -63.16
CA GLU A 1134 -22.28 -30.80 -64.27
C GLU A 1134 -23.59 -30.24 -64.86
N ASP A 1135 -24.51 -29.75 -64.00
CA ASP A 1135 -25.76 -29.10 -64.44
C ASP A 1135 -25.49 -27.75 -65.11
N ILE A 1136 -24.48 -27.01 -64.62
CA ILE A 1136 -24.06 -25.71 -65.18
C ILE A 1136 -23.46 -25.92 -66.59
N ALA A 1137 -22.68 -27.00 -66.78
CA ALA A 1137 -22.17 -27.39 -68.09
C ALA A 1137 -23.30 -27.80 -69.06
N GLU A 1138 -24.28 -28.56 -68.59
CA GLU A 1138 -25.45 -28.98 -69.40
C GLU A 1138 -26.34 -27.78 -69.79
N ILE A 1139 -26.53 -26.82 -68.88
CA ILE A 1139 -27.25 -25.57 -69.15
C ILE A 1139 -26.45 -24.71 -70.13
N ALA A 1140 -25.13 -24.56 -69.94
CA ALA A 1140 -24.29 -23.79 -70.84
C ALA A 1140 -24.33 -24.33 -72.29
N GLU A 1141 -24.35 -25.64 -72.48
CA GLU A 1141 -24.44 -26.23 -73.82
C GLU A 1141 -25.82 -26.03 -74.48
N ASN A 1142 -26.89 -25.98 -73.69
CA ASN A 1142 -28.27 -26.02 -74.19
C ASN A 1142 -29.06 -24.70 -74.05
N HIS A 1143 -28.47 -23.63 -73.48
CA HIS A 1143 -29.16 -22.36 -73.27
C HIS A 1143 -29.38 -21.59 -74.58
N GLU A 1144 -30.62 -21.15 -74.84
CA GLU A 1144 -30.99 -20.47 -76.10
C GLU A 1144 -30.41 -19.04 -76.24
N ASP A 1145 -29.96 -18.44 -75.12
CA ASP A 1145 -29.33 -17.11 -75.09
C ASP A 1145 -27.79 -17.19 -75.17
N GLU A 1146 -27.23 -16.61 -76.24
CA GLU A 1146 -25.79 -16.64 -76.56
C GLU A 1146 -24.92 -15.80 -75.61
N ASN A 1147 -25.48 -14.80 -74.92
CA ASN A 1147 -24.77 -14.05 -73.87
C ASN A 1147 -24.65 -14.87 -72.60
N ILE A 1148 -25.74 -15.52 -72.19
CA ILE A 1148 -25.77 -16.39 -70.99
C ILE A 1148 -24.87 -17.61 -71.21
N ARG A 1149 -24.91 -18.20 -72.42
CA ARG A 1149 -23.99 -19.28 -72.78
C ARG A 1149 -22.53 -18.86 -72.70
N ARG A 1150 -22.20 -17.63 -73.12
CA ARG A 1150 -20.83 -17.11 -73.07
C ARG A 1150 -20.39 -16.84 -71.63
N GLU A 1151 -21.22 -16.23 -70.79
CA GLU A 1151 -20.91 -16.05 -69.37
C GLU A 1151 -20.75 -17.38 -68.63
N LEU A 1152 -21.59 -18.37 -68.92
CA LEU A 1152 -21.49 -19.71 -68.33
C LEU A 1152 -20.26 -20.46 -68.83
N MET A 1153 -19.88 -20.31 -70.11
CA MET A 1153 -18.65 -20.89 -70.67
C MET A 1153 -17.40 -20.20 -70.13
N ASP A 1154 -17.41 -18.87 -69.95
CA ASP A 1154 -16.33 -18.11 -69.28
C ASP A 1154 -16.18 -18.55 -67.82
N PHE A 1155 -17.29 -18.84 -67.14
CA PHE A 1155 -17.29 -19.41 -65.79
C PHE A 1155 -16.74 -20.85 -65.74
N LEU A 1156 -17.10 -21.70 -66.70
CA LEU A 1156 -16.57 -23.08 -66.82
C LEU A 1156 -15.10 -23.14 -67.26
N SER A 1157 -14.61 -22.07 -67.89
CA SER A 1157 -13.21 -21.93 -68.32
C SER A 1157 -12.34 -21.10 -67.37
N ALA A 1158 -12.89 -20.60 -66.26
CA ALA A 1158 -12.12 -20.10 -65.13
C ALA A 1158 -11.26 -21.25 -64.58
N ALA A 1159 -9.94 -21.05 -64.61
CA ALA A 1159 -8.95 -22.07 -64.27
C ALA A 1159 -9.22 -22.72 -62.90
N PRO A 1160 -8.87 -24.01 -62.71
CA PRO A 1160 -8.90 -24.63 -61.38
C PRO A 1160 -8.08 -23.77 -60.40
N PRO A 1161 -8.39 -23.83 -59.09
CA PRO A 1161 -7.69 -23.03 -58.10
C PRO A 1161 -6.18 -23.24 -58.25
N VAL A 1162 -5.48 -22.11 -58.36
CA VAL A 1162 -4.03 -22.03 -58.50
C VAL A 1162 -3.40 -22.82 -57.35
N ARG A 1163 -2.42 -23.68 -57.67
CA ARG A 1163 -1.65 -24.37 -56.62
C ARG A 1163 -0.71 -23.36 -55.97
N ASP A 1164 -1.11 -22.85 -54.82
CA ASP A 1164 -0.23 -22.05 -53.98
C ASP A 1164 1.00 -22.89 -53.56
N PHE A 1165 2.19 -22.31 -53.72
CA PHE A 1165 3.45 -22.96 -53.32
C PHE A 1165 3.84 -22.51 -51.91
N PRO A 1166 4.17 -23.45 -51.00
CA PRO A 1166 4.63 -23.11 -49.66
C PRO A 1166 6.04 -22.50 -49.70
N ILE A 1167 6.20 -21.33 -49.06
CA ILE A 1167 7.49 -20.69 -48.82
C ILE A 1167 8.08 -21.29 -47.54
N ARG A 1168 9.29 -21.84 -47.63
CA ARG A 1168 9.99 -22.50 -46.54
C ARG A 1168 11.23 -21.72 -46.12
N VAL A 1169 11.63 -21.87 -44.86
CA VAL A 1169 12.82 -21.19 -44.31
C VAL A 1169 14.11 -21.65 -44.99
N GLU A 1170 14.17 -22.93 -45.36
CA GLU A 1170 15.33 -23.57 -45.98
C GLU A 1170 14.91 -24.37 -47.23
N ALA A 1171 15.87 -24.63 -48.12
CA ALA A 1171 15.69 -25.44 -49.32
C ALA A 1171 15.50 -26.94 -48.99
N SER A 1172 14.40 -27.27 -48.31
CA SER A 1172 14.11 -28.63 -47.85
C SER A 1172 12.61 -28.87 -47.64
N ASP A 1173 12.11 -30.03 -48.08
CA ASP A 1173 10.69 -30.41 -47.94
C ASP A 1173 10.26 -30.64 -46.48
N ILE A 1174 11.23 -30.81 -45.57
CA ILE A 1174 10.98 -30.97 -44.14
C ILE A 1174 11.05 -29.65 -43.37
N ALA A 1175 11.47 -28.55 -44.00
CA ALA A 1175 11.58 -27.25 -43.35
C ALA A 1175 10.20 -26.61 -43.08
N SER A 1176 10.14 -25.78 -42.03
CA SER A 1176 8.93 -25.07 -41.63
C SER A 1176 8.41 -24.13 -42.72
N VAL A 1177 7.08 -24.11 -42.89
CA VAL A 1177 6.37 -23.20 -43.80
C VAL A 1177 6.16 -21.87 -43.09
N VAL A 1178 6.57 -20.78 -43.73
CA VAL A 1178 6.46 -19.41 -43.20
C VAL A 1178 5.56 -18.50 -44.02
N GLY A 1179 5.15 -18.94 -45.22
CA GLY A 1179 4.22 -18.22 -46.07
C GLY A 1179 3.78 -19.07 -47.27
N VAL A 1180 2.98 -18.48 -48.14
CA VAL A 1180 2.53 -19.09 -49.41
C VAL A 1180 2.63 -18.06 -50.53
N VAL A 1181 2.97 -18.54 -51.73
CA VAL A 1181 2.95 -17.75 -52.95
C VAL A 1181 1.97 -18.37 -53.94
N PRO A 1182 1.01 -17.60 -54.51
CA PRO A 1182 0.05 -18.14 -55.46
C PRO A 1182 0.72 -18.69 -56.72
N THR A 1183 1.59 -17.90 -57.36
CA THR A 1183 2.42 -18.36 -58.46
C THR A 1183 3.85 -17.85 -58.32
N LEU A 1184 4.83 -18.62 -58.79
CA LEU A 1184 6.23 -18.18 -58.81
C LEU A 1184 6.45 -16.85 -59.56
N ASN A 1185 5.57 -16.49 -60.49
CA ASN A 1185 5.65 -15.23 -61.23
C ASN A 1185 5.29 -14.01 -60.37
N ASP A 1186 4.53 -14.22 -59.30
CA ASP A 1186 4.08 -13.16 -58.40
C ASP A 1186 5.15 -12.78 -57.36
N ALA A 1187 6.17 -13.63 -57.15
CA ALA A 1187 7.28 -13.36 -56.26
C ALA A 1187 8.51 -12.80 -56.98
N ASP A 1188 9.35 -12.08 -56.24
CA ASP A 1188 10.65 -11.64 -56.76
C ASP A 1188 11.67 -12.74 -56.54
N LEU A 1189 12.21 -13.30 -57.63
CA LEU A 1189 13.32 -14.27 -57.55
C LEU A 1189 14.59 -13.57 -57.06
N LEU A 1190 15.17 -14.08 -55.98
CA LEU A 1190 16.40 -13.56 -55.38
C LEU A 1190 17.61 -14.42 -55.73
N GLU A 1191 17.47 -15.74 -55.67
CA GLU A 1191 18.53 -16.71 -55.93
C GLU A 1191 17.93 -18.02 -56.47
N GLU A 1192 18.64 -18.69 -57.39
CA GLU A 1192 18.32 -20.07 -57.83
C GLU A 1192 19.25 -21.04 -57.11
N GLY A 1193 18.67 -22.01 -56.40
CA GLY A 1193 19.40 -23.04 -55.67
C GLY A 1193 19.42 -24.39 -56.41
N ASP A 1194 19.95 -25.40 -55.73
CA ASP A 1194 20.03 -26.77 -56.23
C ASP A 1194 18.67 -27.49 -56.17
N GLU A 1195 18.52 -28.58 -56.93
CA GLU A 1195 17.36 -29.49 -56.89
C GLU A 1195 15.97 -28.85 -57.11
N GLY A 1196 15.91 -27.71 -57.81
CA GLY A 1196 14.66 -27.04 -58.17
C GLY A 1196 14.19 -25.99 -57.15
N TRP A 1197 14.92 -25.79 -56.06
CA TRP A 1197 14.62 -24.76 -55.07
C TRP A 1197 14.97 -23.35 -55.57
N LYS A 1198 14.08 -22.39 -55.29
CA LYS A 1198 14.25 -20.98 -55.63
C LYS A 1198 14.04 -20.12 -54.40
N LEU A 1199 14.99 -19.25 -54.07
CA LEU A 1199 14.83 -18.26 -53.02
C LEU A 1199 14.03 -17.10 -53.59
N VAL A 1200 12.87 -16.85 -53.00
CA VAL A 1200 11.91 -15.84 -53.46
C VAL A 1200 11.58 -14.86 -52.34
N ASN A 1201 11.20 -13.65 -52.72
CA ASN A 1201 10.56 -12.68 -51.84
C ASN A 1201 9.12 -12.46 -52.29
N TYR A 1202 8.16 -12.79 -51.43
CA TYR A 1202 6.75 -12.54 -51.67
C TYR A 1202 6.14 -11.83 -50.47
N ARG A 1203 5.59 -10.63 -50.70
CA ARG A 1203 5.00 -9.77 -49.65
C ARG A 1203 5.91 -9.58 -48.43
N GLY A 1204 7.23 -9.55 -48.66
CA GLY A 1204 8.24 -9.36 -47.62
C GLY A 1204 8.73 -10.62 -46.93
N ILE A 1205 8.03 -11.75 -47.11
CA ILE A 1205 8.49 -13.07 -46.65
C ILE A 1205 9.55 -13.56 -47.63
N VAL A 1206 10.76 -13.78 -47.11
CA VAL A 1206 11.88 -14.33 -47.88
C VAL A 1206 12.08 -15.79 -47.51
N GLY A 1207 12.07 -16.67 -48.50
CA GLY A 1207 12.30 -18.10 -48.28
C GLY A 1207 12.36 -18.90 -49.57
N TRP A 1208 12.55 -20.19 -49.42
CA TRP A 1208 12.73 -21.15 -50.51
C TRP A 1208 11.40 -21.77 -50.94
N VAL A 1209 11.18 -21.86 -52.24
CA VAL A 1209 10.04 -22.54 -52.86
C VAL A 1209 10.56 -23.63 -53.80
N ASN A 1210 9.93 -24.80 -53.78
CA ASN A 1210 10.15 -25.88 -54.74
C ASN A 1210 8.88 -26.08 -55.57
N ALA A 1211 9.01 -26.04 -56.89
CA ALA A 1211 7.88 -26.00 -57.82
C ALA A 1211 7.66 -27.30 -58.59
#